data_AF-A0AA37MYG8-F1
#
_entry.id   AF-A0AA37MYG8-F1
#
_cell.length_a   1.000
_cell.length_b   1.000
_cell.length_c   1.000
_cell.angle_alpha   90.00
_cell.angle_beta   90.00
_cell.angle_gamma   90.00
#
_symmetry.space_group_name_H-M   'P 1'
#
loop_
_entity.id
_entity.type
_entity.pdbx_description
1 polymer ?
#
loop_
_entity_poly.entity_id
_entity_poly.type
_entity_poly.pdbx_seq_one_letter_code
_entity_poly.pdbx_strand_id
1 'polypeptide(L)'
;MAWYDNAVFYHIYPLGLCGCSHENDGQAVPGAFEKLDAWAAHAAELGCTAIYIGPLFESGSHGYDTIDYRLVDRRLGTNEEFRAFVDACHARGQKVIVDGVFNHVGRGFFAFQDLKAQRENSRWRDWFCDLNFWGNNEYNDGFSYGNWGGYNLLVKLNQRNPEVQQYHFDTVRFWVEQFDIDGIRLDAADVLDFDFMRGLRRFTEQLKPEFWLMGEVIHGDYSRWANPDTLHSVTNYELHKGLWSGHNDHNYFEIAHTVRRLQGMCGNTRLYLFSDNHDVERLPNKLRNRAHIRNIAILLYTLWGIPSIYYGSEFAIEGRKEYGSDWPLRPCLELADFSDAFESNPVTSLYAALGGLKADYPALTDGEFRELQLTTTQYAFARVKDGQALVTVLNNADNPARLEFDLPVPAEGAEDLLADCVGSQPVQVRIEWGRVQVELPPNYGTILRLPAQQADRAPETPERENAGLGTAQRREVILQILTDSGDPVSASALARRLGVSRQIVVGDVALLRAGGAQIDATPRGYLLHRTGGSGYVGILACVHQTAEQLQTELYTVVDQGGTVVDVTVENALYGELRGNLNVASRYDADEFLRLAAEAPDSLLSRMTGGVHLHRIQCSSEAAFRRIEAELAARGILYQKN
;
A
#
# COMPACT_ATOMS: atom_id res chain seq x y z
N MET A 1 -13.64 -1.60 -19.90
CA MET A 1 -13.11 -0.81 -18.78
C MET A 1 -11.72 -0.39 -19.19
N ALA A 2 -11.38 0.88 -19.03
CA ALA A 2 -10.07 1.36 -19.49
C ALA A 2 -8.97 0.95 -18.51
N TRP A 3 -7.72 0.94 -18.96
CA TRP A 3 -6.59 0.55 -18.09
C TRP A 3 -6.52 1.40 -16.79
N TYR A 4 -6.84 2.69 -16.88
CA TYR A 4 -6.74 3.63 -15.75
C TYR A 4 -7.79 3.41 -14.67
N ASP A 5 -8.90 2.72 -14.95
CA ASP A 5 -9.92 2.43 -13.94
C ASP A 5 -9.42 1.42 -12.89
N ASN A 6 -8.53 0.50 -13.29
CA ASN A 6 -7.91 -0.49 -12.42
C ASN A 6 -6.51 -0.08 -11.94
N ALA A 7 -6.04 1.08 -12.37
CA ALA A 7 -4.67 1.47 -12.11
C ALA A 7 -4.42 1.84 -10.65
N VAL A 8 -3.21 1.59 -10.19
CA VAL A 8 -2.65 2.14 -8.97
C VAL A 8 -1.48 3.03 -9.37
N PHE A 9 -1.58 4.30 -9.01
CA PHE A 9 -0.60 5.31 -9.41
C PHE A 9 0.53 5.43 -8.39
N TYR A 10 1.72 5.66 -8.90
CA TYR A 10 2.88 6.07 -8.13
C TYR A 10 3.38 7.41 -8.65
N HIS A 11 3.27 8.44 -7.81
CA HIS A 11 3.60 9.81 -8.15
C HIS A 11 5.01 10.15 -7.69
N ILE A 12 5.87 10.51 -8.64
CA ILE A 12 7.25 10.90 -8.41
C ILE A 12 7.41 12.37 -8.76
N TYR A 13 8.02 13.15 -7.85
CA TYR A 13 8.52 14.48 -8.18
C TYR A 13 10.01 14.36 -8.55
N PRO A 14 10.37 14.34 -9.85
CA PRO A 14 11.67 13.82 -10.29
C PRO A 14 12.85 14.70 -9.84
N LEU A 15 12.74 16.02 -9.95
CA LEU A 15 13.80 16.96 -9.56
C LEU A 15 14.18 16.82 -8.08
N GLY A 16 13.17 16.67 -7.21
CA GLY A 16 13.38 16.50 -5.78
C GLY A 16 13.97 15.13 -5.45
N LEU A 17 13.37 14.05 -5.98
CA LEU A 17 13.83 12.69 -5.74
C LEU A 17 15.28 12.47 -6.17
N CYS A 18 15.67 13.01 -7.31
CA CYS A 18 17.03 12.90 -7.85
C CYS A 18 18.02 13.88 -7.20
N GLY A 19 17.56 14.81 -6.35
CA GLY A 19 18.44 15.79 -5.72
C GLY A 19 19.01 16.82 -6.70
N CYS A 20 18.25 17.16 -7.74
CA CYS A 20 18.62 18.19 -8.71
C CYS A 20 18.74 19.56 -8.04
N SER A 21 19.57 20.42 -8.62
CA SER A 21 19.69 21.83 -8.23
C SER A 21 18.33 22.54 -8.31
N HIS A 22 18.03 23.40 -7.33
CA HIS A 22 16.74 24.11 -7.30
C HIS A 22 16.57 25.03 -8.50
N GLU A 23 17.61 25.83 -8.80
CA GLU A 23 17.72 26.63 -10.02
C GLU A 23 18.43 25.80 -11.09
N ASN A 24 18.02 25.93 -12.34
CA ASN A 24 18.67 25.25 -13.46
C ASN A 24 20.05 25.86 -13.74
N ASP A 25 21.08 25.15 -13.26
CA ASP A 25 22.50 25.47 -13.41
C ASP A 25 23.13 24.84 -14.66
N GLY A 26 22.33 24.17 -15.49
CA GLY A 26 22.82 23.51 -16.68
C GLY A 26 23.44 22.13 -16.46
N GLN A 27 23.53 21.64 -15.22
CA GLN A 27 24.24 20.41 -14.88
C GLN A 27 23.29 19.25 -14.60
N ALA A 28 23.47 18.15 -15.33
CA ALA A 28 22.76 16.91 -15.08
C ALA A 28 23.24 16.27 -13.77
N VAL A 29 22.31 15.71 -12.99
CA VAL A 29 22.64 14.79 -11.91
C VAL A 29 22.93 13.41 -12.53
N PRO A 30 24.16 12.87 -12.40
CA PRO A 30 24.51 11.59 -12.99
C PRO A 30 23.60 10.46 -12.46
N GLY A 31 23.09 9.63 -13.37
CA GLY A 31 22.25 8.47 -13.01
C GLY A 31 20.84 8.82 -12.55
N ALA A 32 20.35 10.05 -12.77
CA ALA A 32 19.00 10.43 -12.36
C ALA A 32 17.91 9.55 -13.01
N PHE A 33 18.00 9.22 -14.30
CA PHE A 33 17.04 8.29 -14.92
C PHE A 33 17.18 6.84 -14.46
N GLU A 34 18.41 6.38 -14.16
CA GLU A 34 18.62 5.05 -13.57
C GLU A 34 17.94 4.97 -12.19
N LYS A 35 18.06 6.04 -11.40
CA LYS A 35 17.35 6.18 -10.12
C LYS A 35 15.84 6.18 -10.33
N LEU A 36 15.31 6.95 -11.28
CA LEU A 36 13.87 6.95 -11.59
C LEU A 36 13.36 5.56 -11.99
N ASP A 37 14.11 4.81 -12.81
CA ASP A 37 13.75 3.44 -13.19
C ASP A 37 13.74 2.49 -11.98
N ALA A 38 14.72 2.60 -11.08
CA ALA A 38 14.75 1.81 -9.84
C ALA A 38 13.52 2.09 -8.96
N TRP A 39 13.08 3.35 -8.86
CA TRP A 39 11.85 3.73 -8.15
C TRP A 39 10.58 3.23 -8.85
N ALA A 40 10.54 3.24 -10.19
CA ALA A 40 9.43 2.67 -10.94
C ALA A 40 9.36 1.13 -10.76
N ALA A 41 10.50 0.45 -10.72
CA ALA A 41 10.58 -0.98 -10.41
C ALA A 41 10.09 -1.27 -8.97
N HIS A 42 10.53 -0.50 -7.98
CA HIS A 42 10.01 -0.59 -6.61
C HIS A 42 8.49 -0.38 -6.55
N ALA A 43 7.98 0.63 -7.27
CA ALA A 43 6.55 0.87 -7.35
C ALA A 43 5.78 -0.32 -7.96
N ALA A 44 6.38 -1.04 -8.92
CA ALA A 44 5.78 -2.26 -9.48
C ALA A 44 5.69 -3.37 -8.43
N GLU A 45 6.69 -3.52 -7.55
CA GLU A 45 6.66 -4.46 -6.43
C GLU A 45 5.58 -4.12 -5.39
N LEU A 46 5.27 -2.84 -5.21
CA LEU A 46 4.13 -2.38 -4.40
C LEU A 46 2.77 -2.62 -5.08
N GLY A 47 2.74 -3.09 -6.32
CA GLY A 47 1.52 -3.28 -7.12
C GLY A 47 1.05 -2.04 -7.88
N CYS A 48 1.90 -1.02 -8.04
CA CYS A 48 1.58 0.15 -8.87
C CYS A 48 1.72 -0.18 -10.35
N THR A 49 0.69 0.15 -11.13
CA THR A 49 0.60 -0.12 -12.57
C THR A 49 0.74 1.14 -13.42
N ALA A 50 0.95 2.30 -12.78
CA ALA A 50 1.11 3.57 -13.47
C ALA A 50 2.09 4.48 -12.71
N ILE A 51 3.01 5.10 -13.42
CA ILE A 51 3.93 6.12 -12.90
C ILE A 51 3.45 7.48 -13.39
N TYR A 52 3.11 8.36 -12.44
CA TYR A 52 2.93 9.77 -12.72
C TYR A 52 4.23 10.49 -12.36
N ILE A 53 4.97 10.91 -13.38
CA ILE A 53 6.13 11.76 -13.23
C ILE A 53 5.66 13.22 -13.24
N GLY A 54 5.99 13.95 -12.18
CA GLY A 54 5.74 15.39 -12.06
C GLY A 54 6.50 16.19 -13.11
N PRO A 55 6.79 17.49 -12.86
CA PRO A 55 7.43 18.34 -13.86
C PRO A 55 8.70 17.73 -14.45
N LEU A 56 8.66 17.48 -15.76
CA LEU A 56 9.70 16.78 -16.51
C LEU A 56 10.32 17.68 -17.60
N PHE A 57 9.59 18.70 -18.06
CA PHE A 57 10.05 19.57 -19.13
C PHE A 57 11.16 20.50 -18.64
N GLU A 58 12.05 20.88 -19.56
CA GLU A 58 13.10 21.86 -19.31
C GLU A 58 12.51 23.13 -18.69
N SER A 59 13.01 23.48 -17.50
CA SER A 59 12.46 24.54 -16.66
C SER A 59 13.56 25.38 -16.03
N GLY A 60 13.21 26.58 -15.53
CA GLY A 60 14.17 27.47 -14.89
C GLY A 60 14.49 27.09 -13.44
N SER A 61 13.52 26.54 -12.72
CA SER A 61 13.63 26.27 -11.29
C SER A 61 12.87 25.01 -10.88
N HIS A 62 11.69 25.15 -10.28
CA HIS A 62 10.91 24.07 -9.68
C HIS A 62 10.11 23.21 -10.68
N GLY A 63 10.37 23.31 -11.99
CA GLY A 63 9.72 22.48 -13.00
C GLY A 63 8.49 23.09 -13.68
N TYR A 64 7.83 24.06 -13.06
CA TYR A 64 6.60 24.68 -13.59
C TYR A 64 6.85 25.98 -14.37
N ASP A 65 8.07 26.52 -14.32
CA ASP A 65 8.52 27.64 -15.14
C ASP A 65 9.17 27.15 -16.45
N THR A 66 8.37 26.45 -17.27
CA THR A 66 8.81 25.78 -18.50
C THR A 66 9.55 26.72 -19.46
N ILE A 67 10.72 26.29 -19.92
CA ILE A 67 11.58 26.94 -20.91
C ILE A 67 11.40 26.28 -22.29
N ASP A 68 11.32 24.93 -22.33
CA ASP A 68 11.10 24.19 -23.56
C ASP A 68 10.26 22.93 -23.29
N TYR A 69 9.13 22.81 -24.00
CA TYR A 69 8.22 21.68 -23.87
C TYR A 69 8.68 20.42 -24.60
N ARG A 70 9.71 20.48 -25.45
CA ARG A 70 10.20 19.33 -26.25
C ARG A 70 11.48 18.71 -25.70
N LEU A 71 11.98 19.26 -24.61
CA LEU A 71 13.16 18.78 -23.93
C LEU A 71 12.78 18.34 -22.52
N VAL A 72 13.26 17.16 -22.15
CA VAL A 72 13.41 16.76 -20.76
C VAL A 72 14.35 17.75 -20.07
N ASP A 73 14.06 18.06 -18.80
CA ASP A 73 14.92 18.92 -18.00
C ASP A 73 16.33 18.35 -17.91
N ARG A 74 17.30 19.13 -18.39
CA ARG A 74 18.71 18.71 -18.46
C ARG A 74 19.31 18.32 -17.12
N ARG A 75 18.73 18.75 -15.99
CA ARG A 75 19.16 18.33 -14.66
C ARG A 75 18.86 16.86 -14.39
N LEU A 76 17.86 16.29 -15.05
CA LEU A 76 17.49 14.88 -14.98
C LEU A 76 18.22 14.03 -16.03
N GLY A 77 18.48 14.59 -17.22
CA GLY A 77 19.20 13.89 -18.27
C GLY A 77 18.70 14.28 -19.66
N THR A 78 18.65 13.28 -20.55
CA THR A 78 18.34 13.47 -21.97
C THR A 78 17.00 12.87 -22.38
N ASN A 79 16.50 13.27 -23.55
CA ASN A 79 15.31 12.68 -24.16
C ASN A 79 15.49 11.18 -24.44
N GLU A 80 16.69 10.75 -24.82
CA GLU A 80 17.03 9.35 -25.05
C GLU A 80 16.95 8.52 -23.76
N GLU A 81 17.43 9.04 -22.64
CA GLU A 81 17.30 8.38 -21.34
C GLU A 81 15.84 8.29 -20.89
N PHE A 82 15.04 9.34 -21.12
CA PHE A 82 13.61 9.28 -20.83
C PHE A 82 12.89 8.23 -21.69
N ARG A 83 13.23 8.10 -22.97
CA ARG A 83 12.70 7.02 -23.82
C ARG A 83 12.99 5.65 -23.21
N ALA A 84 14.24 5.40 -22.81
CA ALA A 84 14.64 4.14 -22.19
C ALA A 84 13.88 3.87 -20.88
N PHE A 85 13.64 4.91 -20.08
CA PHE A 85 12.82 4.81 -18.87
C PHE A 85 11.36 4.43 -19.17
N VAL A 86 10.73 5.02 -20.19
CA VAL A 86 9.36 4.65 -20.59
C VAL A 86 9.31 3.21 -21.12
N ASP A 87 10.25 2.83 -21.97
CA ASP A 87 10.35 1.46 -22.50
C ASP A 87 10.48 0.44 -21.35
N ALA A 88 11.29 0.73 -20.34
CA ALA A 88 11.45 -0.10 -19.15
C ALA A 88 10.16 -0.17 -18.32
N CYS A 89 9.44 0.94 -18.17
CA CYS A 89 8.13 0.97 -17.50
C CYS A 89 7.12 0.08 -18.21
N HIS A 90 7.01 0.22 -19.53
CA HIS A 90 6.10 -0.57 -20.35
C HIS A 90 6.45 -2.06 -20.32
N ALA A 91 7.75 -2.41 -20.34
CA ALA A 91 8.21 -3.80 -20.23
C ALA A 91 7.78 -4.47 -18.90
N ARG A 92 7.60 -3.67 -17.84
CA ARG A 92 7.07 -4.11 -16.53
C ARG A 92 5.54 -3.98 -16.42
N GLY A 93 4.84 -3.61 -17.50
CA GLY A 93 3.40 -3.43 -17.51
C GLY A 93 2.91 -2.15 -16.84
N GLN A 94 3.79 -1.19 -16.59
CA GLN A 94 3.44 0.11 -16.03
C GLN A 94 3.18 1.15 -17.11
N LYS A 95 2.19 2.01 -16.91
CA LYS A 95 1.87 3.16 -17.77
C LYS A 95 2.61 4.41 -17.30
N VAL A 96 2.95 5.33 -18.22
CA VAL A 96 3.69 6.56 -17.87
C VAL A 96 2.87 7.80 -18.19
N ILE A 97 2.68 8.65 -17.17
CA ILE A 97 1.92 9.89 -17.23
C ILE A 97 2.86 11.03 -16.88
N VAL A 98 2.88 12.09 -17.69
CA VAL A 98 3.74 13.27 -17.49
C VAL A 98 2.93 14.50 -17.07
N ASP A 99 3.58 15.44 -16.40
CA ASP A 99 2.98 16.74 -16.06
C ASP A 99 2.99 17.71 -17.26
N GLY A 100 1.83 18.27 -17.57
CA GLY A 100 1.58 19.18 -18.68
C GLY A 100 1.21 20.57 -18.19
N VAL A 101 2.21 21.45 -18.09
CA VAL A 101 2.04 22.84 -17.63
C VAL A 101 1.58 23.73 -18.78
N PHE A 102 0.28 23.70 -19.11
CA PHE A 102 -0.26 24.39 -20.31
C PHE A 102 -0.93 25.74 -20.03
N ASN A 103 -1.09 26.12 -18.75
CA ASN A 103 -1.63 27.43 -18.37
C ASN A 103 -0.61 28.57 -18.54
N HIS A 104 0.66 28.28 -18.27
CA HIS A 104 1.71 29.29 -18.19
C HIS A 104 3.07 28.70 -18.58
N VAL A 105 4.03 29.59 -18.83
CA VAL A 105 5.43 29.27 -19.14
C VAL A 105 6.37 30.08 -18.25
N GLY A 106 7.61 29.62 -18.14
CA GLY A 106 8.68 30.40 -17.55
C GLY A 106 9.12 31.55 -18.46
N ARG A 107 9.82 32.52 -17.86
CA ARG A 107 10.39 33.66 -18.58
C ARG A 107 11.46 33.26 -19.61
N GLY A 108 12.01 32.05 -19.54
CA GLY A 108 12.97 31.51 -20.50
C GLY A 108 12.36 31.03 -21.82
N PHE A 109 11.04 30.91 -21.90
CA PHE A 109 10.35 30.39 -23.08
C PHE A 109 10.61 31.23 -24.35
N PHE A 110 10.88 30.57 -25.48
CA PHE A 110 11.35 31.23 -26.71
C PHE A 110 10.44 32.38 -27.17
N ALA A 111 9.12 32.18 -27.12
CA ALA A 111 8.14 33.17 -27.55
C ALA A 111 8.12 34.40 -26.63
N PHE A 112 8.37 34.18 -25.34
CA PHE A 112 8.42 35.26 -24.35
C PHE A 112 9.74 36.04 -24.42
N GLN A 113 10.86 35.35 -24.71
CA GLN A 113 12.14 36.01 -24.98
C GLN A 113 12.06 36.93 -26.19
N ASP A 114 11.40 36.50 -27.27
CA ASP A 114 11.15 37.35 -28.44
C ASP A 114 10.24 38.54 -28.08
N LEU A 115 9.18 38.32 -27.28
CA LEU A 115 8.32 39.40 -26.79
C LEU A 115 9.12 40.44 -25.99
N LYS A 116 10.04 40.02 -25.12
CA LYS A 116 10.91 40.95 -24.38
C LYS A 116 11.81 41.76 -25.30
N ALA A 117 12.34 41.15 -26.36
CA ALA A 117 13.25 41.81 -27.29
C ALA A 117 12.54 42.77 -28.25
N GLN A 118 11.38 42.36 -28.79
CA GLN A 118 10.68 43.06 -29.88
C GLN A 118 9.46 43.85 -29.43
N ARG A 119 8.96 43.62 -28.21
CA ARG A 119 7.78 44.26 -27.62
C ARG A 119 6.56 44.17 -28.57
N GLU A 120 6.00 45.31 -28.96
CA GLU A 120 4.81 45.43 -29.83
C GLU A 120 5.00 44.79 -31.21
N ASN A 121 6.27 44.67 -31.66
CA ASN A 121 6.64 44.10 -32.95
C ASN A 121 6.84 42.58 -32.90
N SER A 122 6.74 41.96 -31.72
CA SER A 122 6.86 40.50 -31.59
C SER A 122 5.72 39.77 -32.32
N ARG A 123 6.07 38.71 -33.06
CA ARG A 123 5.09 37.81 -33.70
C ARG A 123 4.25 37.03 -32.69
N TRP A 124 4.77 36.88 -31.48
CA TRP A 124 4.19 36.05 -30.43
C TRP A 124 3.40 36.84 -29.39
N ARG A 125 3.21 38.15 -29.57
CA ARG A 125 2.45 38.98 -28.62
C ARG A 125 1.09 38.39 -28.26
N ASP A 126 0.37 37.87 -29.25
CA ASP A 126 -0.99 37.35 -29.07
C ASP A 126 -1.02 35.96 -28.37
N TRP A 127 0.15 35.38 -28.08
CA TRP A 127 0.27 34.15 -27.29
C TRP A 127 0.14 34.40 -25.79
N PHE A 128 0.22 35.64 -25.32
CA PHE A 128 0.22 35.97 -23.90
C PHE A 128 -1.01 36.81 -23.51
N CYS A 129 -1.48 36.62 -22.28
CA CYS A 129 -2.64 37.35 -21.76
C CYS A 129 -2.26 38.72 -21.20
N ASP A 130 -3.21 39.66 -21.23
CA ASP A 130 -3.18 40.95 -20.51
C ASP A 130 -1.92 41.80 -20.74
N LEU A 131 -1.39 41.77 -21.98
CA LEU A 131 -0.24 42.58 -22.35
C LEU A 131 -0.54 44.09 -22.31
N ASN A 132 0.28 44.82 -21.57
CA ASN A 132 0.28 46.28 -21.53
C ASN A 132 1.70 46.82 -21.70
N PHE A 133 2.00 47.29 -22.91
CA PHE A 133 3.30 47.86 -23.27
C PHE A 133 3.59 49.24 -22.63
N TRP A 134 2.61 49.84 -21.96
CA TRP A 134 2.77 51.09 -21.21
C TRP A 134 2.90 50.86 -19.70
N GLY A 135 2.85 49.59 -19.26
CA GLY A 135 3.08 49.16 -17.88
C GLY A 135 4.53 48.76 -17.63
N ASN A 136 4.76 48.14 -16.47
CA ASN A 136 6.03 47.49 -16.14
C ASN A 136 5.82 46.41 -15.07
N ASN A 137 6.85 45.63 -14.79
CA ASN A 137 6.88 44.62 -13.73
C ASN A 137 8.16 44.76 -12.88
N GLU A 138 8.33 43.91 -11.88
CA GLU A 138 9.49 43.88 -10.97
C GLU A 138 10.81 43.53 -11.68
N TYR A 139 10.76 42.94 -12.88
CA TYR A 139 11.93 42.63 -13.70
C TYR A 139 12.35 43.78 -14.61
N ASN A 140 11.58 44.89 -14.62
CA ASN A 140 11.81 46.06 -15.45
C ASN A 140 11.84 45.74 -16.97
N ASP A 141 10.95 44.86 -17.43
CA ASP A 141 10.84 44.52 -18.85
C ASP A 141 10.29 45.68 -19.71
N GLY A 142 9.73 46.72 -19.07
CA GLY A 142 9.12 47.86 -19.74
C GLY A 142 7.71 47.59 -20.29
N PHE A 143 7.08 46.51 -19.85
CA PHE A 143 5.67 46.17 -20.09
C PHE A 143 5.16 45.28 -18.94
N SER A 144 3.84 45.10 -18.83
CA SER A 144 3.21 44.14 -17.92
C SER A 144 2.38 43.11 -18.69
N TYR A 145 2.07 41.98 -18.04
CA TYR A 145 1.34 40.85 -18.62
C TYR A 145 0.54 40.09 -17.55
N GLY A 146 -0.39 39.25 -17.98
CA GLY A 146 -1.12 38.33 -17.12
C GLY A 146 -0.23 37.19 -16.64
N ASN A 147 -0.34 36.83 -15.37
CA ASN A 147 0.47 35.80 -14.75
C ASN A 147 -0.39 34.80 -13.96
N TRP A 148 0.23 33.71 -13.53
CA TRP A 148 -0.42 32.77 -12.62
C TRP A 148 -0.14 33.14 -11.16
N GLY A 149 -1.20 33.20 -10.34
CA GLY A 149 -1.10 33.40 -8.89
C GLY A 149 -0.50 34.73 -8.43
N GLY A 150 -0.30 35.71 -9.31
CA GLY A 150 0.41 36.96 -9.00
C GLY A 150 1.92 36.89 -9.21
N TYR A 151 2.46 35.77 -9.68
CA TYR A 151 3.90 35.56 -9.86
C TYR A 151 4.33 35.87 -11.29
N ASN A 152 5.00 36.99 -11.53
CA ASN A 152 5.44 37.34 -12.89
C ASN A 152 6.50 36.39 -13.47
N LEU A 153 7.09 35.49 -12.67
CA LEU A 153 7.89 34.38 -13.18
C LEU A 153 7.08 33.44 -14.10
N LEU A 154 5.77 33.31 -13.84
CA LEU A 154 4.87 32.36 -14.49
C LEU A 154 3.94 33.11 -15.45
N VAL A 155 4.40 33.24 -16.70
CA VAL A 155 3.75 34.04 -17.75
C VAL A 155 2.55 33.30 -18.32
N LYS A 156 1.36 33.89 -18.25
CA LYS A 156 0.12 33.23 -18.67
C LYS A 156 -0.02 33.16 -20.20
N LEU A 157 -0.31 31.98 -20.71
CA LEU A 157 -0.59 31.74 -22.12
C LEU A 157 -2.06 32.05 -22.47
N ASN A 158 -2.27 32.52 -23.70
CA ASN A 158 -3.58 32.75 -24.29
C ASN A 158 -4.09 31.49 -24.98
N GLN A 159 -4.79 30.64 -24.23
CA GLN A 159 -5.33 29.37 -24.73
C GLN A 159 -6.44 29.53 -25.77
N ARG A 160 -6.96 30.73 -25.98
CA ARG A 160 -7.92 31.01 -27.06
C ARG A 160 -7.24 31.26 -28.40
N ASN A 161 -5.92 31.50 -28.39
CA ASN A 161 -5.15 31.64 -29.62
C ASN A 161 -4.98 30.26 -30.29
N PRO A 162 -5.44 30.07 -31.54
CA PRO A 162 -5.31 28.79 -32.24
C PRO A 162 -3.87 28.30 -32.39
N GLU A 163 -2.89 29.21 -32.49
CA GLU A 163 -1.47 28.84 -32.57
C GLU A 163 -0.96 28.25 -31.25
N VAL A 164 -1.40 28.79 -30.11
CA VAL A 164 -1.08 28.25 -28.78
C VAL A 164 -1.74 26.88 -28.59
N GLN A 165 -3.00 26.73 -28.99
CA GLN A 165 -3.67 25.42 -28.93
C GLN A 165 -2.93 24.39 -29.79
N GLN A 166 -2.62 24.74 -31.03
CA GLN A 166 -1.92 23.85 -31.95
C GLN A 166 -0.52 23.49 -31.44
N TYR A 167 0.21 24.47 -30.87
CA TYR A 167 1.51 24.23 -30.26
C TYR A 167 1.44 23.19 -29.13
N HIS A 168 0.44 23.27 -28.24
CA HIS A 168 0.23 22.26 -27.21
C HIS A 168 -0.16 20.90 -27.80
N PHE A 169 -1.05 20.85 -28.80
CA PHE A 169 -1.41 19.59 -29.44
C PHE A 169 -0.22 18.92 -30.14
N ASP A 170 0.62 19.71 -30.82
CA ASP A 170 1.86 19.22 -31.42
C ASP A 170 2.88 18.79 -30.36
N THR A 171 2.90 19.45 -29.21
CA THR A 171 3.69 19.01 -28.06
C THR A 171 3.22 17.64 -27.59
N VAL A 172 1.93 17.47 -27.31
CA VAL A 172 1.37 16.17 -26.89
C VAL A 172 1.66 15.08 -27.93
N ARG A 173 1.51 15.41 -29.22
CA ARG A 173 1.87 14.51 -30.32
C ARG A 173 3.32 14.08 -30.25
N PHE A 174 4.23 15.04 -30.10
CA PHE A 174 5.65 14.78 -30.00
C PHE A 174 5.96 13.82 -28.84
N TRP A 175 5.39 14.04 -27.65
CA TRP A 175 5.64 13.16 -26.52
C TRP A 175 5.10 11.75 -26.71
N VAL A 176 3.93 11.60 -27.33
CA VAL A 176 3.36 10.30 -27.67
C VAL A 176 4.18 9.60 -28.76
N GLU A 177 4.53 10.28 -29.84
CA GLU A 177 5.26 9.67 -30.96
C GLU A 177 6.72 9.35 -30.62
N GLN A 178 7.37 10.16 -29.77
CA GLN A 178 8.78 10.00 -29.44
C GLN A 178 9.05 9.10 -28.24
N PHE A 179 8.11 9.04 -27.28
CA PHE A 179 8.32 8.37 -26.00
C PHE A 179 7.18 7.43 -25.60
N ASP A 180 6.08 7.37 -26.36
CA ASP A 180 4.91 6.53 -26.08
C ASP A 180 4.26 6.74 -24.70
N ILE A 181 4.26 7.97 -24.19
CA ILE A 181 3.54 8.27 -22.93
C ILE A 181 2.05 7.89 -23.01
N ASP A 182 1.45 7.57 -21.87
CA ASP A 182 0.07 7.03 -21.77
C ASP A 182 -0.94 8.03 -21.23
N GLY A 183 -0.49 9.19 -20.75
CA GLY A 183 -1.38 10.25 -20.32
C GLY A 183 -0.66 11.54 -19.93
N ILE A 184 -1.46 12.56 -19.64
CA ILE A 184 -0.98 13.86 -19.14
C ILE A 184 -1.80 14.28 -17.91
N ARG A 185 -1.09 14.71 -16.86
CA ARG A 185 -1.64 15.48 -15.75
C ARG A 185 -1.57 16.96 -16.12
N LEU A 186 -2.71 17.65 -16.19
CA LEU A 186 -2.78 19.06 -16.50
C LEU A 186 -2.65 19.90 -15.22
N ASP A 187 -1.58 20.67 -15.15
CA ASP A 187 -1.35 21.64 -14.08
C ASP A 187 -2.36 22.78 -14.12
N ALA A 188 -2.81 23.23 -12.94
CA ALA A 188 -3.76 24.33 -12.79
C ALA A 188 -4.99 24.19 -13.72
N ALA A 189 -5.57 23.00 -13.78
CA ALA A 189 -6.68 22.67 -14.68
C ALA A 189 -7.96 23.47 -14.38
N ASP A 190 -8.08 24.00 -13.17
CA ASP A 190 -9.17 24.86 -12.71
C ASP A 190 -9.25 26.20 -13.47
N VAL A 191 -8.12 26.69 -13.99
CA VAL A 191 -8.02 27.95 -14.76
C VAL A 191 -7.85 27.75 -16.26
N LEU A 192 -7.78 26.51 -16.75
CA LEU A 192 -7.72 26.19 -18.17
C LEU A 192 -9.05 26.51 -18.87
N ASP A 193 -8.98 26.93 -20.13
CA ASP A 193 -10.15 27.19 -20.95
C ASP A 193 -10.86 25.86 -21.31
N PHE A 194 -12.18 25.80 -21.14
CA PHE A 194 -12.95 24.57 -21.39
C PHE A 194 -12.95 24.15 -22.86
N ASP A 195 -12.91 25.09 -23.81
CA ASP A 195 -12.85 24.74 -25.23
C ASP A 195 -11.48 24.18 -25.60
N PHE A 196 -10.41 24.68 -24.96
CA PHE A 196 -9.09 24.07 -25.05
C PHE A 196 -9.10 22.63 -24.51
N MET A 197 -9.67 22.38 -23.32
CA MET A 197 -9.77 21.02 -22.77
C MET A 197 -10.58 20.07 -23.66
N ARG A 198 -11.72 20.52 -24.23
CA ARG A 198 -12.49 19.72 -25.20
C ARG A 198 -11.72 19.48 -26.50
N GLY A 199 -10.94 20.46 -26.95
CA GLY A 199 -10.03 20.33 -28.09
C GLY A 199 -8.98 19.27 -27.83
N LEU A 200 -8.31 19.36 -26.69
CA LEU A 200 -7.28 18.41 -26.25
C LEU A 200 -7.85 17.00 -26.13
N ARG A 201 -9.01 16.84 -25.50
CA ARG A 201 -9.68 15.53 -25.35
C ARG A 201 -9.94 14.84 -26.68
N ARG A 202 -10.55 15.55 -27.63
CA ARG A 202 -10.82 15.03 -28.98
C ARG A 202 -9.53 14.70 -29.73
N PHE A 203 -8.51 15.55 -29.58
CA PHE A 203 -7.21 15.35 -30.21
C PHE A 203 -6.52 14.10 -29.67
N THR A 204 -6.45 13.92 -28.35
CA THR A 204 -5.78 12.77 -27.73
C THR A 204 -6.50 11.45 -27.98
N GLU A 205 -7.84 11.45 -28.02
CA GLU A 205 -8.62 10.25 -28.38
C GLU A 205 -8.31 9.75 -29.79
N GLN A 206 -8.02 10.66 -30.73
CA GLN A 206 -7.61 10.30 -32.10
C GLN A 206 -6.14 9.87 -32.17
N LEU A 207 -5.29 10.45 -31.31
CA LEU A 207 -3.86 10.21 -31.30
C LEU A 207 -3.51 8.84 -30.73
N LYS A 208 -4.05 8.49 -29.55
CA LYS A 208 -3.78 7.22 -28.86
C LYS A 208 -5.03 6.79 -28.07
N PRO A 209 -5.64 5.64 -28.38
CA PRO A 209 -6.76 5.12 -27.61
C PRO A 209 -6.41 4.98 -26.13
N GLU A 210 -7.35 5.30 -25.25
CA GLU A 210 -7.18 5.26 -23.79
C GLU A 210 -6.05 6.17 -23.26
N PHE A 211 -5.67 7.22 -23.99
CA PHE A 211 -4.76 8.25 -23.50
C PHE A 211 -5.40 9.04 -22.35
N TRP A 212 -4.83 8.90 -21.16
CA TRP A 212 -5.46 9.42 -19.95
C TRP A 212 -5.19 10.91 -19.74
N LEU A 213 -6.22 11.64 -19.30
CA LEU A 213 -6.16 13.07 -19.05
C LEU A 213 -6.71 13.33 -17.66
N MET A 214 -5.87 13.87 -16.78
CA MET A 214 -6.22 14.15 -15.40
C MET A 214 -5.89 15.61 -15.08
N GLY A 215 -6.83 16.34 -14.48
CA GLY A 215 -6.63 17.75 -14.15
C GLY A 215 -6.36 17.99 -12.67
N GLU A 216 -5.47 18.91 -12.36
CA GLU A 216 -5.39 19.48 -11.03
C GLU A 216 -6.55 20.46 -10.81
N VAL A 217 -7.48 20.07 -9.93
CA VAL A 217 -8.59 20.92 -9.49
C VAL A 217 -8.68 20.86 -7.97
N ILE A 218 -8.40 22.00 -7.33
CA ILE A 218 -8.30 22.07 -5.86
C ILE A 218 -9.66 22.31 -5.18
N HIS A 219 -10.64 22.89 -5.88
CA HIS A 219 -11.95 23.21 -5.31
C HIS A 219 -13.05 23.31 -6.38
N GLY A 220 -14.31 23.23 -5.95
CA GLY A 220 -15.48 23.50 -6.77
C GLY A 220 -16.21 22.24 -7.21
N ASP A 221 -17.05 22.38 -8.24
CA ASP A 221 -17.82 21.26 -8.80
C ASP A 221 -16.98 20.49 -9.81
N TYR A 222 -16.36 19.39 -9.36
CA TYR A 222 -15.47 18.55 -10.17
C TYR A 222 -16.13 18.00 -11.43
N SER A 223 -17.46 17.84 -11.48
CA SER A 223 -18.16 17.32 -12.67
C SER A 223 -18.02 18.24 -13.89
N ARG A 224 -17.73 19.52 -13.66
CA ARG A 224 -17.47 20.50 -14.73
C ARG A 224 -16.20 20.15 -15.52
N TRP A 225 -15.20 19.58 -14.86
CA TRP A 225 -13.91 19.23 -15.47
C TRP A 225 -13.81 17.74 -15.80
N ALA A 226 -14.30 16.86 -14.93
CA ALA A 226 -14.21 15.42 -15.10
C ALA A 226 -15.53 14.85 -15.64
N ASN A 227 -15.61 14.69 -16.97
CA ASN A 227 -16.79 14.22 -17.68
C ASN A 227 -16.41 13.67 -19.07
N PRO A 228 -17.36 13.10 -19.84
CA PRO A 228 -17.05 12.53 -21.15
C PRO A 228 -16.45 13.50 -22.17
N ASP A 229 -16.68 14.81 -22.06
CA ASP A 229 -16.27 15.81 -23.07
C ASP A 229 -14.92 16.47 -22.77
N THR A 230 -14.50 16.51 -21.51
CA THR A 230 -13.26 17.17 -21.06
C THR A 230 -12.26 16.16 -20.50
N LEU A 231 -12.06 16.07 -19.19
CA LEU A 231 -11.01 15.24 -18.57
C LEU A 231 -11.57 13.90 -18.09
N HIS A 232 -10.70 12.88 -18.06
CA HIS A 232 -11.06 11.56 -17.55
C HIS A 232 -11.14 11.52 -16.02
N SER A 233 -10.34 12.36 -15.35
CA SER A 233 -10.28 12.45 -13.89
C SER A 233 -9.80 13.81 -13.43
N VAL A 234 -9.95 14.10 -12.13
CA VAL A 234 -9.32 15.23 -11.45
C VAL A 234 -8.81 14.83 -10.07
N THR A 235 -7.87 15.61 -9.53
CA THR A 235 -7.34 15.46 -8.17
C THR A 235 -8.42 15.63 -7.11
N ASN A 236 -8.58 14.66 -6.20
CA ASN A 236 -9.61 14.68 -5.18
C ASN A 236 -9.17 15.36 -3.86
N TYR A 237 -8.97 16.68 -3.89
CA TYR A 237 -8.55 17.46 -2.72
C TYR A 237 -9.60 17.46 -1.59
N GLU A 238 -10.88 17.36 -1.93
CA GLU A 238 -11.95 17.27 -0.93
C GLU A 238 -11.89 15.99 -0.10
N LEU A 239 -11.73 14.83 -0.76
CA LEU A 239 -11.55 13.57 -0.03
C LEU A 239 -10.21 13.54 0.70
N HIS A 240 -9.12 14.02 0.09
CA HIS A 240 -7.83 14.18 0.76
C HIS A 240 -7.99 14.90 2.11
N LYS A 241 -8.70 16.04 2.12
CA LYS A 241 -8.97 16.79 3.35
C LYS A 241 -9.76 15.94 4.34
N GLY A 242 -10.87 15.35 3.90
CA GLY A 242 -11.73 14.52 4.74
C GLY A 242 -11.01 13.32 5.35
N LEU A 243 -10.06 12.72 4.62
CA LEU A 243 -9.25 11.61 5.11
C LEU A 243 -8.45 12.02 6.35
N TRP A 244 -7.60 13.04 6.29
CA TRP A 244 -6.79 13.37 7.47
C TRP A 244 -7.59 14.09 8.56
N SER A 245 -8.55 14.97 8.22
CA SER A 245 -9.32 15.71 9.23
C SER A 245 -10.30 14.81 9.97
N GLY A 246 -11.00 13.93 9.24
CA GLY A 246 -11.94 12.99 9.84
C GLY A 246 -11.25 12.02 10.79
N HIS A 247 -9.99 11.67 10.51
CA HIS A 247 -9.19 10.87 11.43
C HIS A 247 -8.79 11.67 12.70
N ASN A 248 -8.27 12.88 12.53
CA ASN A 248 -7.86 13.76 13.64
C ASN A 248 -9.00 14.16 14.59
N ASP A 249 -10.20 14.33 14.06
CA ASP A 249 -11.38 14.78 14.81
C ASP A 249 -12.34 13.62 15.13
N HIS A 250 -11.93 12.38 14.89
CA HIS A 250 -12.71 11.19 15.23
C HIS A 250 -14.11 11.18 14.59
N ASN A 251 -14.20 11.55 13.31
CA ASN A 251 -15.46 11.79 12.60
C ASN A 251 -15.53 11.15 11.20
N TYR A 252 -16.00 9.90 11.14
CA TYR A 252 -16.23 9.21 9.86
C TYR A 252 -17.46 9.69 9.08
N PHE A 253 -18.38 10.44 9.69
CA PHE A 253 -19.48 11.06 8.94
C PHE A 253 -18.96 12.06 7.91
N GLU A 254 -17.85 12.74 8.18
CA GLU A 254 -17.21 13.64 7.21
C GLU A 254 -16.78 12.89 5.95
N ILE A 255 -16.12 11.74 6.10
CA ILE A 255 -15.63 10.93 4.99
C ILE A 255 -16.81 10.37 4.20
N ALA A 256 -17.77 9.74 4.89
CA ALA A 256 -18.96 9.17 4.25
C ALA A 256 -19.79 10.24 3.51
N HIS A 257 -19.96 11.43 4.08
CA HIS A 257 -20.63 12.55 3.42
C HIS A 257 -19.88 12.99 2.16
N THR A 258 -18.55 13.13 2.25
CA THR A 258 -17.71 13.55 1.13
C THR A 258 -17.79 12.54 -0.02
N VAL A 259 -17.70 11.24 0.27
CA VAL A 259 -17.83 10.17 -0.73
C VAL A 259 -19.19 10.22 -1.42
N ARG A 260 -20.30 10.28 -0.66
CA ARG A 260 -21.65 10.34 -1.22
C ARG A 260 -21.86 11.58 -2.09
N ARG A 261 -21.34 12.73 -1.65
CA ARG A 261 -21.44 13.99 -2.39
C ARG A 261 -20.69 13.92 -3.71
N LEU A 262 -19.45 13.42 -3.69
CA LEU A 262 -18.62 13.28 -4.88
C LEU A 262 -19.21 12.26 -5.87
N GLN A 263 -19.73 11.14 -5.39
CA GLN A 263 -20.43 10.16 -6.23
C GLN A 263 -21.72 10.75 -6.84
N GLY A 264 -22.50 11.50 -6.05
CA GLY A 264 -23.69 12.18 -6.56
C GLY A 264 -23.39 13.26 -7.61
N MET A 265 -22.24 13.92 -7.50
CA MET A 265 -21.80 14.99 -8.40
C MET A 265 -21.13 14.44 -9.67
N CYS A 266 -20.17 13.53 -9.52
CA CYS A 266 -19.34 13.03 -10.61
C CYS A 266 -19.89 11.74 -11.26
N GLY A 267 -20.97 11.19 -10.71
CA GLY A 267 -21.59 9.95 -11.20
C GLY A 267 -20.59 8.79 -11.21
N ASN A 268 -20.38 8.21 -12.40
CA ASN A 268 -19.47 7.07 -12.60
C ASN A 268 -18.00 7.48 -12.81
N THR A 269 -17.69 8.78 -12.86
CA THR A 269 -16.31 9.24 -13.05
C THR A 269 -15.47 8.90 -11.82
N ARG A 270 -14.31 8.28 -12.02
CA ARG A 270 -13.37 7.95 -10.96
C ARG A 270 -12.39 9.09 -10.76
N LEU A 271 -12.33 9.62 -9.55
CA LEU A 271 -11.42 10.69 -9.18
C LEU A 271 -10.06 10.12 -8.74
N TYR A 272 -9.01 10.92 -8.88
CA TYR A 272 -7.65 10.57 -8.45
C TYR A 272 -7.53 10.77 -6.93
N LEU A 273 -7.34 9.68 -6.20
CA LEU A 273 -7.31 9.65 -4.74
C LEU A 273 -5.87 9.65 -4.24
N PHE A 274 -5.55 10.52 -3.30
CA PHE A 274 -4.22 10.62 -2.72
C PHE A 274 -4.29 11.05 -1.24
N SER A 275 -3.32 10.60 -0.44
CA SER A 275 -3.14 11.06 0.95
C SER A 275 -2.32 12.34 1.05
N ASP A 276 -1.34 12.51 0.18
CA ASP A 276 -0.40 13.63 0.11
C ASP A 276 0.23 13.69 -1.30
N ASN A 277 0.89 14.80 -1.60
CA ASN A 277 1.56 15.06 -2.87
C ASN A 277 2.65 16.15 -2.70
N HIS A 278 3.16 16.70 -3.79
CA HIS A 278 4.24 17.69 -3.78
C HIS A 278 3.82 19.13 -3.39
N ASP A 279 2.53 19.39 -3.14
CA ASP A 279 1.98 20.72 -2.80
C ASP A 279 1.32 20.78 -1.41
N VAL A 280 1.04 19.61 -0.82
CA VAL A 280 0.44 19.49 0.51
C VAL A 280 1.41 18.81 1.48
N GLU A 281 1.37 19.24 2.73
CA GLU A 281 2.14 18.62 3.81
C GLU A 281 1.91 17.10 3.89
N ARG A 282 2.98 16.34 4.12
CA ARG A 282 2.94 14.87 4.15
C ARG A 282 2.05 14.36 5.27
N LEU A 283 1.40 13.22 5.03
CA LEU A 283 0.38 12.67 5.90
C LEU A 283 0.85 12.48 7.36
N PRO A 284 2.07 11.97 7.64
CA PRO A 284 2.55 11.80 9.01
C PRO A 284 2.64 13.11 9.82
N ASN A 285 2.78 14.26 9.16
CA ASN A 285 2.80 15.57 9.81
C ASN A 285 1.41 16.17 10.01
N LYS A 286 0.43 15.78 9.18
CA LYS A 286 -0.97 16.19 9.34
C LYS A 286 -1.70 15.45 10.45
N LEU A 287 -1.31 14.20 10.72
CA LEU A 287 -2.00 13.33 11.67
C LEU A 287 -1.58 13.59 13.11
N ARG A 288 -2.56 13.63 14.03
CA ARG A 288 -2.32 13.62 15.48
C ARG A 288 -1.89 12.24 15.97
N ASN A 289 -2.33 11.18 15.29
CA ASN A 289 -1.97 9.80 15.58
C ASN A 289 -1.50 9.08 14.31
N ARG A 290 -0.24 8.61 14.30
CA ARG A 290 0.36 7.91 13.16
C ARG A 290 -0.31 6.58 12.81
N ALA A 291 -0.97 5.94 13.78
CA ALA A 291 -1.69 4.68 13.52
C ALA A 291 -2.78 4.86 12.45
N HIS A 292 -3.32 6.07 12.29
CA HIS A 292 -4.34 6.39 11.29
C HIS A 292 -3.87 6.27 9.84
N ILE A 293 -2.56 6.23 9.58
CA ILE A 293 -2.01 5.95 8.24
C ILE A 293 -2.58 4.64 7.70
N ARG A 294 -2.72 3.62 8.55
CA ARG A 294 -3.32 2.33 8.17
C ARG A 294 -4.74 2.48 7.63
N ASN A 295 -5.59 3.19 8.38
CA ASN A 295 -6.98 3.40 8.02
C ASN A 295 -7.11 4.21 6.71
N ILE A 296 -6.26 5.24 6.54
CA ILE A 296 -6.25 6.08 5.34
C ILE A 296 -5.77 5.30 4.12
N ALA A 297 -4.71 4.50 4.22
CA ALA A 297 -4.24 3.66 3.12
C ALA A 297 -5.33 2.66 2.69
N ILE A 298 -6.00 2.01 3.63
CA ILE A 298 -7.14 1.12 3.33
C ILE A 298 -8.23 1.87 2.58
N LEU A 299 -8.63 3.06 3.06
CA LEU A 299 -9.66 3.88 2.41
C LEU A 299 -9.29 4.29 0.99
N LEU A 300 -8.03 4.66 0.72
CA LEU A 300 -7.58 5.02 -0.63
C LEU A 300 -7.81 3.88 -1.63
N TYR A 301 -7.62 2.63 -1.22
CA TYR A 301 -7.74 1.45 -2.09
C TYR A 301 -9.16 0.89 -2.18
N THR A 302 -10.00 1.11 -1.16
CA THR A 302 -11.33 0.48 -1.07
C THR A 302 -12.49 1.43 -1.40
N LEU A 303 -12.29 2.75 -1.31
CA LEU A 303 -13.25 3.75 -1.77
C LEU A 303 -13.31 3.83 -3.31
N TRP A 304 -14.34 4.52 -3.80
CA TRP A 304 -14.52 4.75 -5.23
C TRP A 304 -13.53 5.78 -5.77
N GLY A 305 -12.57 5.34 -6.59
CA GLY A 305 -11.61 6.20 -7.27
C GLY A 305 -10.37 5.44 -7.72
N ILE A 306 -9.35 6.19 -8.13
CA ILE A 306 -8.06 5.68 -8.60
C ILE A 306 -7.02 6.01 -7.52
N PRO A 307 -6.50 5.01 -6.78
CA PRO A 307 -5.54 5.25 -5.71
C PRO A 307 -4.18 5.71 -6.25
N SER A 308 -3.51 6.55 -5.48
CA SER A 308 -2.13 6.95 -5.71
C SER A 308 -1.31 6.97 -4.44
N ILE A 309 -0.04 6.60 -4.58
CA ILE A 309 1.03 6.77 -3.59
C ILE A 309 1.94 7.89 -4.09
N TYR A 310 2.34 8.80 -3.23
CA TYR A 310 3.41 9.78 -3.51
C TYR A 310 4.72 9.24 -2.96
N TYR A 311 5.81 9.35 -3.72
CA TYR A 311 7.07 8.69 -3.36
C TYR A 311 7.53 9.05 -1.93
N GLY A 312 7.90 8.02 -1.17
CA GLY A 312 8.24 8.10 0.25
C GLY A 312 7.07 7.95 1.22
N SER A 313 5.81 8.11 0.77
CA SER A 313 4.64 7.96 1.63
C SER A 313 4.42 6.50 2.05
N GLU A 314 4.87 5.55 1.24
CA GLU A 314 4.95 4.11 1.54
C GLU A 314 5.89 3.79 2.72
N PHE A 315 6.88 4.65 2.98
CA PHE A 315 7.77 4.55 4.15
C PHE A 315 7.30 5.41 5.33
N ALA A 316 6.21 6.17 5.16
CA ALA A 316 5.71 7.16 6.10
C ALA A 316 6.73 8.26 6.46
N ILE A 317 7.47 8.75 5.46
CA ILE A 317 8.39 9.88 5.66
C ILE A 317 7.66 11.18 6.00
N GLU A 318 8.36 12.05 6.71
CA GLU A 318 7.89 13.38 7.06
C GLU A 318 8.27 14.43 6.02
N GLY A 319 7.50 15.50 5.98
CA GLY A 319 7.72 16.69 5.15
C GLY A 319 6.70 17.76 5.50
N ARG A 320 7.16 18.86 6.09
CA ARG A 320 6.32 19.99 6.48
C ARG A 320 6.41 21.12 5.46
N LYS A 321 5.28 21.74 5.16
CA LYS A 321 5.27 22.93 4.33
C LYS A 321 5.84 24.10 5.14
N GLU A 322 6.96 24.65 4.69
CA GLU A 322 7.59 25.80 5.32
C GLU A 322 7.03 27.10 4.69
N TYR A 323 7.15 28.23 5.39
CA TYR A 323 6.62 29.50 4.91
C TYR A 323 7.30 29.90 3.59
N GLY A 324 6.57 29.75 2.48
CA GLY A 324 7.05 30.08 1.14
C GLY A 324 7.92 28.99 0.47
N SER A 325 8.00 27.77 1.01
CA SER A 325 8.74 26.67 0.38
C SER A 325 8.06 25.32 0.50
N ASP A 326 7.84 24.70 -0.65
CA ASP A 326 7.38 23.30 -0.78
C ASP A 326 8.55 22.31 -0.89
N TRP A 327 9.79 22.80 -0.80
CA TRP A 327 11.00 21.97 -0.93
C TRP A 327 11.05 20.79 0.06
N PRO A 328 10.67 20.94 1.35
CA PRO A 328 10.68 19.81 2.27
C PRO A 328 9.67 18.70 1.92
N LEU A 329 8.72 18.95 1.02
CA LEU A 329 7.77 17.96 0.51
C LEU A 329 8.39 17.08 -0.59
N ARG A 330 9.52 17.51 -1.15
CA ARG A 330 10.18 16.97 -2.34
C ARG A 330 11.61 16.49 -2.01
N PRO A 331 11.83 15.66 -0.97
CA PRO A 331 13.17 15.27 -0.54
C PRO A 331 13.86 14.39 -1.58
N CYS A 332 15.18 14.45 -1.58
CA CYS A 332 16.02 13.42 -2.21
C CYS A 332 16.05 12.19 -1.30
N LEU A 333 15.78 11.01 -1.86
CA LEU A 333 15.69 9.75 -1.13
C LEU A 333 16.48 8.67 -1.85
N GLU A 334 17.11 7.76 -1.10
CA GLU A 334 17.76 6.58 -1.65
C GLU A 334 17.00 5.32 -1.24
N LEU A 335 16.64 4.46 -2.21
CA LEU A 335 15.94 3.20 -1.92
C LEU A 335 16.74 2.28 -1.00
N ALA A 336 18.08 2.38 -1.04
CA ALA A 336 18.97 1.60 -0.18
C ALA A 336 18.69 1.83 1.32
N ASP A 337 18.23 3.04 1.69
CA ASP A 337 17.89 3.39 3.08
C ASP A 337 16.64 2.63 3.59
N PHE A 338 15.88 2.00 2.68
CA PHE A 338 14.62 1.31 2.96
C PHE A 338 14.61 -0.16 2.49
N SER A 339 15.80 -0.76 2.36
CA SER A 339 15.97 -2.09 1.74
C SER A 339 15.22 -3.24 2.45
N ASP A 340 14.92 -3.12 3.74
CA ASP A 340 14.18 -4.12 4.54
C ASP A 340 12.72 -3.71 4.80
N ALA A 341 12.24 -2.62 4.20
CA ALA A 341 10.95 -2.02 4.54
C ALA A 341 9.75 -2.96 4.28
N PHE A 342 9.82 -3.85 3.29
CA PHE A 342 8.75 -4.83 3.06
C PHE A 342 8.57 -5.79 4.24
N GLU A 343 9.66 -6.14 4.93
CA GLU A 343 9.70 -7.07 6.05
C GLU A 343 9.61 -6.37 7.42
N SER A 344 10.00 -5.10 7.52
CA SER A 344 10.12 -4.39 8.80
C SER A 344 9.18 -3.20 8.96
N ASN A 345 8.71 -2.57 7.89
CA ASN A 345 7.88 -1.36 7.96
C ASN A 345 6.36 -1.70 7.83
N PRO A 346 5.53 -1.43 8.86
CA PRO A 346 4.09 -1.67 8.81
C PRO A 346 3.36 -0.96 7.66
N VAL A 347 3.82 0.22 7.25
CA VAL A 347 3.18 1.03 6.20
C VAL A 347 3.52 0.48 4.83
N THR A 348 4.78 0.12 4.59
CA THR A 348 5.23 -0.46 3.32
C THR A 348 4.59 -1.83 3.09
N SER A 349 4.61 -2.69 4.11
CA SER A 349 3.95 -4.00 4.07
C SER A 349 2.44 -3.89 3.78
N LEU A 350 1.78 -2.86 4.34
CA LEU A 350 0.37 -2.58 4.08
C LEU A 350 0.12 -2.13 2.64
N TYR A 351 0.88 -1.17 2.10
CA TYR A 351 0.70 -0.72 0.71
C TYR A 351 0.95 -1.85 -0.29
N ALA A 352 1.97 -2.68 -0.05
CA ALA A 352 2.24 -3.86 -0.87
C ALA A 352 1.07 -4.86 -0.86
N ALA A 353 0.50 -5.12 0.32
CA ALA A 353 -0.68 -5.97 0.44
C ALA A 353 -1.88 -5.37 -0.30
N LEU A 354 -2.17 -4.07 -0.11
CA LEU A 354 -3.26 -3.38 -0.78
C LEU A 354 -3.11 -3.36 -2.31
N GLY A 355 -1.88 -3.22 -2.83
CA GLY A 355 -1.58 -3.36 -4.25
C GLY A 355 -1.92 -4.75 -4.79
N GLY A 356 -1.50 -5.80 -4.09
CA GLY A 356 -1.88 -7.19 -4.41
C GLY A 356 -3.40 -7.40 -4.38
N LEU A 357 -4.08 -6.92 -3.33
CA LEU A 357 -5.53 -7.02 -3.22
C LEU A 357 -6.26 -6.30 -4.35
N LYS A 358 -5.77 -5.13 -4.80
CA LYS A 358 -6.35 -4.40 -5.91
C LYS A 358 -6.25 -5.17 -7.23
N ALA A 359 -5.16 -5.89 -7.44
CA ALA A 359 -4.97 -6.77 -8.59
C ALA A 359 -5.84 -8.03 -8.53
N ASP A 360 -5.92 -8.67 -7.36
CA ASP A 360 -6.59 -9.96 -7.18
C ASP A 360 -8.12 -9.83 -7.10
N TYR A 361 -8.64 -8.69 -6.63
CA TYR A 361 -10.06 -8.50 -6.34
C TYR A 361 -10.67 -7.33 -7.12
N PRO A 362 -11.25 -7.60 -8.31
CA PRO A 362 -11.95 -6.58 -9.12
C PRO A 362 -13.05 -5.83 -8.37
N ALA A 363 -13.63 -6.44 -7.33
CA ALA A 363 -14.61 -5.79 -6.45
C ALA A 363 -14.11 -4.45 -5.89
N LEU A 364 -12.80 -4.30 -5.63
CA LEU A 364 -12.22 -3.03 -5.16
C LEU A 364 -12.25 -1.92 -6.23
N THR A 365 -12.42 -2.26 -7.50
CA THR A 365 -12.53 -1.28 -8.59
C THR A 365 -13.97 -1.01 -9.00
N ASP A 366 -14.74 -2.05 -9.32
CA ASP A 366 -16.09 -1.91 -9.90
C ASP A 366 -17.18 -2.66 -9.13
N GLY A 367 -16.84 -3.22 -7.96
CA GLY A 367 -17.84 -3.81 -7.07
C GLY A 367 -18.81 -2.77 -6.53
N GLU A 368 -20.07 -3.19 -6.34
CA GLU A 368 -21.14 -2.42 -5.74
C GLU A 368 -20.74 -1.97 -4.33
N PHE A 369 -20.85 -0.68 -4.06
CA PHE A 369 -20.59 -0.13 -2.73
C PHE A 369 -21.83 -0.25 -1.86
N ARG A 370 -21.70 -0.94 -0.71
CA ARG A 370 -22.76 -1.05 0.30
C ARG A 370 -22.26 -0.56 1.64
N GLU A 371 -22.88 0.50 2.16
CA GLU A 371 -22.61 0.93 3.53
C GLU A 371 -23.28 -0.01 4.52
N LEU A 372 -22.55 -0.46 5.54
CA LEU A 372 -23.01 -1.45 6.52
C LEU A 372 -23.23 -0.84 7.90
N GLN A 373 -22.25 -0.09 8.39
CA GLN A 373 -22.32 0.59 9.67
C GLN A 373 -21.51 1.87 9.63
N LEU A 374 -22.08 2.97 10.14
CA LEU A 374 -21.40 4.25 10.27
C LEU A 374 -21.74 4.85 11.63
N THR A 375 -20.71 5.08 12.44
CA THR A 375 -20.77 5.89 13.65
C THR A 375 -19.79 7.05 13.52
N THR A 376 -19.67 7.87 14.57
CA THR A 376 -18.65 8.94 14.61
C THR A 376 -17.25 8.36 14.46
N THR A 377 -16.94 7.22 15.09
CA THR A 377 -15.58 6.64 15.16
C THR A 377 -15.42 5.28 14.49
N GLN A 378 -16.49 4.62 14.05
CA GLN A 378 -16.42 3.34 13.35
C GLN A 378 -17.05 3.44 11.97
N TYR A 379 -16.42 2.80 10.98
CA TYR A 379 -16.96 2.74 9.64
C TYR A 379 -16.78 1.35 9.04
N ALA A 380 -17.88 0.78 8.54
CA ALA A 380 -17.89 -0.48 7.82
C ALA A 380 -18.69 -0.37 6.53
N PHE A 381 -18.10 -0.83 5.43
CA PHE A 381 -18.74 -0.89 4.12
C PHE A 381 -18.18 -2.06 3.30
N ALA A 382 -18.98 -2.57 2.37
CA ALA A 382 -18.62 -3.65 1.48
C ALA A 382 -18.46 -3.20 0.03
N ARG A 383 -17.53 -3.83 -0.67
CA ARG A 383 -17.46 -3.89 -2.13
C ARG A 383 -17.89 -5.27 -2.58
N VAL A 384 -19.02 -5.35 -3.26
CA VAL A 384 -19.66 -6.63 -3.64
C VAL A 384 -19.55 -6.85 -5.14
N LYS A 385 -19.07 -8.03 -5.54
CA LYS A 385 -19.02 -8.45 -6.95
C LYS A 385 -19.05 -9.97 -7.05
N ASP A 386 -19.80 -10.50 -8.00
CA ASP A 386 -19.87 -11.94 -8.32
C ASP A 386 -20.15 -12.83 -7.10
N GLY A 387 -21.02 -12.37 -6.19
CA GLY A 387 -21.40 -13.10 -4.97
C GLY A 387 -20.35 -13.08 -3.84
N GLN A 388 -19.18 -12.48 -4.07
CA GLN A 388 -18.16 -12.22 -3.05
C GLN A 388 -18.29 -10.79 -2.51
N ALA A 389 -17.96 -10.59 -1.23
CA ALA A 389 -17.84 -9.25 -0.65
C ALA A 389 -16.47 -9.04 0.00
N LEU A 390 -15.87 -7.88 -0.26
CA LEU A 390 -14.76 -7.36 0.53
C LEU A 390 -15.27 -6.27 1.46
N VAL A 391 -15.20 -6.52 2.76
CA VAL A 391 -15.72 -5.64 3.81
C VAL A 391 -14.57 -4.88 4.44
N THR A 392 -14.55 -3.57 4.23
CA THR A 392 -13.64 -2.67 4.94
C THR A 392 -14.23 -2.37 6.31
N VAL A 393 -13.46 -2.55 7.37
CA VAL A 393 -13.88 -2.29 8.76
C VAL A 393 -12.83 -1.43 9.44
N LEU A 394 -13.22 -0.26 9.96
CA LEU A 394 -12.32 0.75 10.50
C LEU A 394 -12.76 1.18 11.90
N ASN A 395 -11.82 1.23 12.82
CA ASN A 395 -11.97 1.83 14.13
C ASN A 395 -11.02 3.04 14.24
N ASN A 396 -11.62 4.20 14.46
CA ASN A 396 -10.96 5.46 14.76
C ASN A 396 -11.35 5.91 16.16
N ALA A 397 -11.44 5.01 17.12
CA ALA A 397 -11.51 5.35 18.54
C ALA A 397 -10.21 4.94 19.23
N ASP A 398 -9.91 5.61 20.35
CA ASP A 398 -8.77 5.27 21.21
C ASP A 398 -9.00 4.03 22.08
N ASN A 399 -10.18 3.40 21.97
CA ASN A 399 -10.54 2.16 22.64
C ASN A 399 -10.88 1.08 21.60
N PRO A 400 -10.74 -0.22 21.95
CA PRO A 400 -11.26 -1.29 21.12
C PRO A 400 -12.76 -1.10 20.85
N ALA A 401 -13.20 -1.44 19.65
CA ALA A 401 -14.58 -1.28 19.25
C ALA A 401 -15.13 -2.57 18.64
N ARG A 402 -16.38 -2.88 18.98
CA ARG A 402 -17.15 -3.96 18.38
C ARG A 402 -18.12 -3.37 17.34
N LEU A 403 -18.03 -3.85 16.11
CA LEU A 403 -18.95 -3.54 15.03
C LEU A 403 -19.84 -4.75 14.79
N GLU A 404 -21.11 -4.50 14.48
CA GLU A 404 -22.10 -5.53 14.17
C GLU A 404 -22.99 -5.06 13.04
N PHE A 405 -23.02 -5.84 11.95
CA PHE A 405 -23.80 -5.52 10.75
C PHE A 405 -24.28 -6.79 10.04
N ASP A 406 -25.31 -6.63 9.22
CA ASP A 406 -25.88 -7.73 8.45
C ASP A 406 -24.92 -8.18 7.33
N LEU A 407 -24.92 -9.47 7.00
CA LEU A 407 -24.08 -10.02 5.94
C LEU A 407 -24.42 -9.37 4.59
N PRO A 408 -23.46 -8.73 3.88
CA PRO A 408 -23.71 -8.17 2.56
C PRO A 408 -23.94 -9.25 1.49
N VAL A 409 -23.39 -10.45 1.73
CA VAL A 409 -23.56 -11.65 0.92
C VAL A 409 -23.63 -12.88 1.84
N PRO A 410 -24.36 -13.95 1.46
CA PRO A 410 -24.34 -15.20 2.22
C PRO A 410 -22.91 -15.77 2.29
N ALA A 411 -22.38 -15.91 3.50
CA ALA A 411 -21.04 -16.43 3.75
C ALA A 411 -21.01 -17.19 5.08
N GLU A 412 -20.21 -18.27 5.13
CA GLU A 412 -20.04 -19.11 6.32
C GLU A 412 -18.78 -18.76 7.11
N GLY A 413 -17.89 -17.95 6.54
CA GLY A 413 -16.64 -17.53 7.17
C GLY A 413 -16.16 -16.17 6.65
N ALA A 414 -15.20 -15.61 7.37
CA ALA A 414 -14.51 -14.39 7.00
C ALA A 414 -12.99 -14.60 7.09
N GLU A 415 -12.26 -14.07 6.13
CA GLU A 415 -10.79 -14.08 6.10
C GLU A 415 -10.28 -12.63 6.22
N ASP A 416 -9.38 -12.37 7.17
CA ASP A 416 -8.69 -11.08 7.25
C ASP A 416 -7.55 -11.03 6.22
N LEU A 417 -7.71 -10.20 5.20
CA LEU A 417 -6.77 -10.08 4.09
C LEU A 417 -5.49 -9.30 4.44
N LEU A 418 -5.45 -8.65 5.61
CA LEU A 418 -4.31 -7.85 6.07
C LEU A 418 -3.68 -8.41 7.37
N ALA A 419 -3.99 -9.67 7.70
CA ALA A 419 -3.51 -10.33 8.92
C ALA A 419 -1.99 -10.61 8.89
N ASP A 420 -1.42 -10.79 7.70
CA ASP A 420 0.01 -11.10 7.50
C ASP A 420 0.88 -9.84 7.35
N CYS A 421 0.29 -8.63 7.35
CA CYS A 421 1.05 -7.39 7.28
C CYS A 421 1.91 -7.19 8.54
N VAL A 422 3.08 -6.57 8.38
CA VAL A 422 3.93 -6.18 9.50
C VAL A 422 3.16 -5.26 10.45
N GLY A 423 3.19 -5.57 11.75
CA GLY A 423 2.45 -4.80 12.77
C GLY A 423 0.93 -5.00 12.75
N SER A 424 0.42 -6.03 12.06
CA SER A 424 -0.97 -6.44 12.18
C SER A 424 -1.30 -6.84 13.63
N GLN A 425 -2.57 -6.65 13.99
CA GLN A 425 -3.10 -7.04 15.29
C GLN A 425 -4.22 -8.07 15.08
N PRO A 426 -4.44 -8.99 16.06
CA PRO A 426 -5.52 -9.97 15.96
C PRO A 426 -6.88 -9.27 15.85
N VAL A 427 -7.64 -9.64 14.83
CA VAL A 427 -9.03 -9.21 14.64
C VAL A 427 -9.93 -10.42 14.89
N GLN A 428 -10.85 -10.31 15.85
CA GLN A 428 -11.84 -11.36 16.08
C GLN A 428 -13.05 -11.12 15.18
N VAL A 429 -13.39 -12.12 14.37
CA VAL A 429 -14.58 -12.11 13.52
C VAL A 429 -15.46 -13.30 13.86
N ARG A 430 -16.75 -13.05 14.10
CA ARG A 430 -17.77 -14.08 14.31
C ARG A 430 -18.93 -13.84 13.36
N ILE A 431 -19.43 -14.91 12.75
CA ILE A 431 -20.63 -14.87 11.92
C ILE A 431 -21.69 -15.71 12.60
N GLU A 432 -22.76 -15.07 13.07
CA GLU A 432 -23.87 -15.73 13.76
C GLU A 432 -25.20 -15.13 13.29
N TRP A 433 -26.19 -15.98 13.04
CA TRP A 433 -27.56 -15.56 12.69
C TRP A 433 -27.67 -14.57 11.51
N GLY A 434 -26.78 -14.69 10.52
CA GLY A 434 -26.76 -13.81 9.34
C GLY A 434 -26.08 -12.46 9.57
N ARG A 435 -25.40 -12.27 10.71
CA ARG A 435 -24.67 -11.05 11.06
C ARG A 435 -23.20 -11.31 11.25
N VAL A 436 -22.39 -10.31 10.92
CA VAL A 436 -20.95 -10.28 11.19
C VAL A 436 -20.70 -9.42 12.42
N GLN A 437 -19.95 -9.96 13.37
CA GLN A 437 -19.43 -9.23 14.52
C GLN A 437 -17.91 -9.16 14.41
N VAL A 438 -17.37 -7.96 14.47
CA VAL A 438 -15.93 -7.70 14.33
C VAL A 438 -15.46 -6.90 15.54
N GLU A 439 -14.43 -7.38 16.23
CA GLU A 439 -13.74 -6.63 17.27
C GLU A 439 -12.42 -6.10 16.72
N LEU A 440 -12.29 -4.77 16.69
CA LEU A 440 -11.10 -4.08 16.22
C LEU A 440 -10.35 -3.41 17.38
N PRO A 441 -9.01 -3.46 17.37
CA PRO A 441 -8.18 -2.64 18.25
C PRO A 441 -8.42 -1.13 18.05
N PRO A 442 -7.95 -0.29 18.99
CA PRO A 442 -7.94 1.16 18.82
C PRO A 442 -7.22 1.59 17.55
N ASN A 443 -7.76 2.59 16.85
CA ASN A 443 -7.08 3.24 15.72
C ASN A 443 -6.59 2.26 14.64
N TYR A 444 -7.35 1.19 14.40
CA TYR A 444 -6.99 0.07 13.53
C TYR A 444 -8.08 -0.20 12.49
N GLY A 445 -7.67 -0.75 11.36
CA GLY A 445 -8.56 -1.06 10.24
C GLY A 445 -8.14 -2.32 9.53
N THR A 446 -9.08 -3.04 8.95
CA THR A 446 -8.79 -4.19 8.11
C THR A 446 -9.78 -4.40 6.97
N ILE A 447 -9.48 -5.35 6.08
CA ILE A 447 -10.34 -5.78 4.98
C ILE A 447 -10.65 -7.27 5.18
N LEU A 448 -11.93 -7.58 5.37
CA LEU A 448 -12.43 -8.94 5.49
C LEU A 448 -12.96 -9.43 4.15
N ARG A 449 -12.56 -10.62 3.73
CA ARG A 449 -13.16 -11.33 2.61
C ARG A 449 -14.28 -12.23 3.10
N LEU A 450 -15.47 -12.05 2.53
CA LEU A 450 -16.60 -12.96 2.66
C LEU A 450 -16.74 -13.73 1.33
N PRO A 451 -16.32 -15.00 1.25
CA PRO A 451 -16.39 -15.77 0.01
C PRO A 451 -17.85 -16.06 -0.36
N ALA A 452 -18.11 -16.21 -1.66
CA ALA A 452 -19.41 -16.67 -2.13
C ALA A 452 -19.72 -18.07 -1.57
N GLN A 453 -20.95 -18.30 -1.11
CA GLN A 453 -21.43 -19.66 -0.85
C GLN A 453 -21.30 -20.49 -2.13
N GLN A 454 -20.72 -21.69 -2.03
CA GLN A 454 -20.73 -22.66 -3.11
C GLN A 454 -22.19 -23.05 -3.40
N ALA A 455 -22.81 -22.44 -4.40
CA ALA A 455 -24.01 -23.00 -5.01
C ALA A 455 -23.60 -24.29 -5.74
N ASP A 456 -24.34 -25.38 -5.52
CA ASP A 456 -24.20 -26.69 -6.19
C ASP A 456 -23.64 -26.57 -7.62
N ARG A 457 -22.32 -26.76 -7.77
CA ARG A 457 -21.69 -26.93 -9.09
C ARG A 457 -21.55 -28.41 -9.40
N ALA A 458 -22.23 -28.84 -10.46
CA ALA A 458 -21.84 -30.02 -11.22
C ALA A 458 -20.35 -29.91 -11.64
N PRO A 459 -19.61 -31.02 -11.79
CA PRO A 459 -18.16 -30.99 -11.91
C PRO A 459 -17.73 -30.25 -13.18
N GLU A 460 -17.08 -29.10 -13.00
CA GLU A 460 -16.39 -28.40 -14.07
C GLU A 460 -15.09 -29.14 -14.41
N THR A 461 -14.89 -29.34 -15.70
CA THR A 461 -13.66 -29.86 -16.36
C THR A 461 -12.41 -29.09 -15.94
N PRO A 462 -11.22 -29.74 -15.98
CA PRO A 462 -10.02 -29.20 -15.34
C PRO A 462 -9.54 -27.91 -15.98
N GLU A 463 -9.11 -27.01 -15.10
CA GLU A 463 -8.43 -25.75 -15.37
C GLU A 463 -7.22 -25.94 -16.31
N ARG A 464 -6.99 -24.92 -17.14
CA ARG A 464 -5.85 -24.84 -18.05
C ARG A 464 -4.54 -24.92 -17.26
N GLU A 465 -3.72 -25.92 -17.56
CA GLU A 465 -2.33 -26.01 -17.13
C GLU A 465 -1.56 -24.79 -17.64
N ASN A 466 -1.20 -23.88 -16.73
CA ASN A 466 -0.13 -22.93 -16.96
C ASN A 466 1.20 -23.68 -16.97
N ALA A 467 2.02 -23.43 -17.99
CA ALA A 467 3.35 -24.00 -18.15
C ALA A 467 4.27 -23.56 -16.99
N GLY A 468 4.41 -24.43 -15.99
CA GLY A 468 5.28 -24.33 -14.83
C GLY A 468 5.47 -25.72 -14.22
N LEU A 469 6.48 -25.89 -13.37
CA LEU A 469 6.92 -27.18 -12.80
C LEU A 469 5.75 -28.14 -12.49
N GLY A 470 5.84 -29.37 -13.00
CA GLY A 470 4.82 -30.39 -12.79
C GLY A 470 4.58 -30.66 -11.30
N THR A 471 3.35 -31.04 -10.93
CA THR A 471 2.90 -31.20 -9.53
C THR A 471 3.80 -32.10 -8.68
N ALA A 472 4.46 -33.12 -9.25
CA ALA A 472 5.45 -33.93 -8.55
C ALA A 472 6.79 -33.19 -8.33
N GLN A 473 7.30 -32.51 -9.35
CA GLN A 473 8.54 -31.72 -9.26
C GLN A 473 8.40 -30.55 -8.28
N ARG A 474 7.23 -29.90 -8.23
CA ARG A 474 6.97 -28.80 -7.30
C ARG A 474 7.08 -29.24 -5.83
N ARG A 475 6.58 -30.43 -5.50
CA ARG A 475 6.72 -31.02 -4.16
C ARG A 475 8.16 -31.37 -3.81
N GLU A 476 8.96 -31.85 -4.77
CA GLU A 476 10.39 -32.07 -4.58
C GLU A 476 11.14 -30.75 -4.30
N VAL A 477 10.83 -29.69 -5.04
CA VAL A 477 11.44 -28.37 -4.82
C VAL A 477 11.02 -27.78 -3.46
N ILE A 478 9.77 -27.96 -3.03
CA ILE A 478 9.32 -27.57 -1.68
C ILE A 478 10.16 -28.29 -0.61
N LEU A 479 10.33 -29.61 -0.73
CA LEU A 479 11.16 -30.38 0.20
C LEU A 479 12.61 -29.90 0.20
N GLN A 480 13.18 -29.60 -0.97
CA GLN A 480 14.54 -29.09 -1.09
C GLN A 480 14.69 -27.73 -0.40
N ILE A 481 13.78 -26.79 -0.65
CA ILE A 481 13.79 -25.46 -0.01
C ILE A 481 13.68 -25.59 1.52
N LEU A 482 12.80 -26.46 2.01
CA LEU A 482 12.64 -26.69 3.45
C LEU A 482 13.83 -27.46 4.06
N THR A 483 14.56 -28.25 3.27
CA THR A 483 15.78 -28.95 3.69
C THR A 483 16.95 -27.97 3.82
N ASP A 484 17.10 -27.09 2.83
CA ASP A 484 18.18 -26.09 2.76
C ASP A 484 17.96 -24.94 3.76
N SER A 485 16.71 -24.64 4.09
CA SER A 485 16.36 -23.66 5.12
C SER A 485 16.61 -24.22 6.52
N GLY A 486 17.36 -23.48 7.34
CA GLY A 486 17.47 -23.73 8.78
C GLY A 486 16.33 -23.12 9.60
N ASP A 487 15.56 -22.20 9.00
CA ASP A 487 14.50 -21.41 9.61
C ASP A 487 13.12 -21.69 8.97
N PRO A 488 11.99 -21.39 9.65
CA PRO A 488 10.66 -21.57 9.08
C PRO A 488 10.46 -20.75 7.80
N VAL A 489 9.96 -21.39 6.74
CA VAL A 489 9.69 -20.77 5.43
C VAL A 489 8.19 -20.64 5.24
N SER A 490 7.69 -19.41 5.07
CA SER A 490 6.25 -19.18 4.91
C SER A 490 5.69 -19.79 3.62
N ALA A 491 4.41 -20.15 3.65
CA ALA A 491 3.69 -20.64 2.47
C ALA A 491 3.74 -19.64 1.30
N SER A 492 3.71 -18.34 1.61
CA SER A 492 3.79 -17.25 0.64
C SER A 492 5.20 -17.11 0.04
N ALA A 493 6.26 -17.34 0.82
CA ALA A 493 7.64 -17.35 0.30
C ALA A 493 7.89 -18.52 -0.65
N LEU A 494 7.38 -19.71 -0.31
CA LEU A 494 7.40 -20.87 -1.20
C LEU A 494 6.58 -20.63 -2.47
N ALA A 495 5.40 -20.04 -2.34
CA ALA A 495 4.52 -19.70 -3.47
C ALA A 495 5.20 -18.74 -4.46
N ARG A 496 5.83 -17.68 -3.95
CA ARG A 496 6.59 -16.71 -4.74
C ARG A 496 7.77 -17.36 -5.49
N ARG A 497 8.55 -18.21 -4.80
CA ARG A 497 9.69 -18.92 -5.42
C ARG A 497 9.28 -19.94 -6.48
N LEU A 498 8.08 -20.50 -6.37
CA LEU A 498 7.57 -21.55 -7.25
C LEU A 498 6.64 -21.01 -8.35
N GLY A 499 6.30 -19.72 -8.32
CA GLY A 499 5.38 -19.11 -9.29
C GLY A 499 3.96 -19.67 -9.22
N VAL A 500 3.49 -20.11 -8.04
CA VAL A 500 2.16 -20.68 -7.83
C VAL A 500 1.42 -19.94 -6.71
N SER A 501 0.10 -20.16 -6.59
CA SER A 501 -0.67 -19.59 -5.47
C SER A 501 -0.33 -20.25 -4.14
N ARG A 502 -0.51 -19.51 -3.03
CA ARG A 502 -0.36 -20.04 -1.66
C ARG A 502 -1.19 -21.30 -1.43
N GLN A 503 -2.41 -21.36 -1.98
CA GLN A 503 -3.30 -22.51 -1.81
C GLN A 503 -2.72 -23.79 -2.42
N ILE A 504 -2.01 -23.68 -3.55
CA ILE A 504 -1.31 -24.80 -4.16
C ILE A 504 -0.18 -25.29 -3.25
N VAL A 505 0.61 -24.39 -2.67
CA VAL A 505 1.68 -24.75 -1.72
C VAL A 505 1.12 -25.40 -0.45
N VAL A 506 0.05 -24.84 0.12
CA VAL A 506 -0.61 -25.41 1.31
C VAL A 506 -1.11 -26.83 1.01
N GLY A 507 -1.73 -27.04 -0.15
CA GLY A 507 -2.17 -28.35 -0.62
C GLY A 507 -0.99 -29.32 -0.83
N ASP A 508 0.08 -28.87 -1.46
CA ASP A 508 1.27 -29.68 -1.70
C ASP A 508 2.02 -30.05 -0.41
N VAL A 509 2.13 -29.14 0.56
CA VAL A 509 2.69 -29.41 1.89
C VAL A 509 1.80 -30.36 2.68
N ALA A 510 0.47 -30.22 2.60
CA ALA A 510 -0.45 -31.16 3.22
C ALA A 510 -0.30 -32.58 2.65
N LEU A 511 -0.12 -32.70 1.32
CA LEU A 511 0.16 -33.98 0.66
C LEU A 511 1.54 -34.54 1.02
N LEU A 512 2.57 -33.69 1.14
CA LEU A 512 3.90 -34.10 1.61
C LEU A 512 3.84 -34.64 3.04
N ARG A 513 3.09 -33.99 3.93
CA ARG A 513 2.87 -34.44 5.32
C ARG A 513 2.09 -35.76 5.36
N ALA A 514 1.04 -35.89 4.55
CA ALA A 514 0.31 -37.15 4.39
C ALA A 514 1.18 -38.27 3.82
N GLY A 515 2.16 -37.92 2.98
CA GLY A 515 3.19 -38.81 2.42
C GLY A 515 4.36 -39.12 3.37
N GLY A 516 4.32 -38.65 4.62
CA GLY A 516 5.30 -38.98 5.67
C GLY A 516 6.44 -37.98 5.84
N ALA A 517 6.46 -36.86 5.10
CA ALA A 517 7.43 -35.79 5.33
C ALA A 517 7.15 -35.11 6.68
N GLN A 518 8.17 -35.07 7.56
CA GLN A 518 8.07 -34.47 8.88
C GLN A 518 8.18 -32.94 8.77
N ILE A 519 7.09 -32.29 8.35
CA ILE A 519 7.03 -30.83 8.20
C ILE A 519 6.17 -30.26 9.33
N ASP A 520 6.79 -29.42 10.16
CA ASP A 520 6.13 -28.66 11.23
C ASP A 520 5.50 -27.38 10.65
N ALA A 521 4.24 -27.14 10.97
CA ALA A 521 3.53 -25.92 10.62
C ALA A 521 3.55 -24.97 11.82
N THR A 522 4.27 -23.86 11.69
CA THR A 522 4.36 -22.82 12.71
C THR A 522 3.69 -21.54 12.22
N PRO A 523 3.33 -20.59 13.11
CA PRO A 523 2.85 -19.27 12.70
C PRO A 523 3.83 -18.52 11.77
N ARG A 524 5.13 -18.85 11.83
CA ARG A 524 6.18 -18.24 10.99
C ARG A 524 6.40 -18.96 9.66
N GLY A 525 5.77 -20.12 9.43
CA GLY A 525 5.92 -20.91 8.21
C GLY A 525 6.14 -22.40 8.45
N TYR A 526 6.53 -23.10 7.40
CA TYR A 526 6.85 -24.52 7.40
C TYR A 526 8.33 -24.74 7.70
N LEU A 527 8.61 -25.70 8.57
CA LEU A 527 9.97 -26.13 8.88
C LEU A 527 10.06 -27.63 8.67
N LEU A 528 11.10 -28.11 7.98
CA LEU A 528 11.37 -29.54 7.94
C LEU A 528 11.99 -29.94 9.27
N HIS A 529 11.33 -30.85 9.98
CA HIS A 529 11.83 -31.42 11.21
C HIS A 529 13.11 -32.18 10.92
N ARG A 530 14.27 -31.56 11.19
CA ARG A 530 15.56 -32.22 11.12
C ARG A 530 15.64 -33.21 12.28
N THR A 531 15.40 -34.49 12.00
CA THR A 531 15.86 -35.58 12.88
C THR A 531 17.39 -35.62 12.84
N GLY A 532 17.99 -34.69 13.58
CA GLY A 532 19.42 -34.49 13.71
C GLY A 532 19.74 -34.19 15.17
N GLY A 533 19.52 -35.17 16.03
CA GLY A 533 19.91 -35.13 17.43
C GLY A 533 19.21 -36.22 18.22
N SER A 534 19.97 -37.23 18.64
CA SER A 534 19.56 -38.29 19.56
C SER A 534 19.21 -37.73 20.95
N GLY A 535 18.11 -36.98 21.05
CA GLY A 535 17.58 -36.46 22.30
C GLY A 535 16.68 -37.47 22.97
N TYR A 536 16.78 -37.59 24.29
CA TYR A 536 15.84 -38.35 25.10
C TYR A 536 14.58 -37.52 25.33
N VAL A 537 13.41 -38.12 25.10
CA VAL A 537 12.11 -37.52 25.41
C VAL A 537 11.47 -38.32 26.54
N GLY A 538 11.13 -37.65 27.63
CA GLY A 538 10.40 -38.25 28.74
C GLY A 538 9.17 -37.43 29.12
N ILE A 539 8.25 -38.06 29.86
CA ILE A 539 7.03 -37.43 30.35
C ILE A 539 7.15 -37.23 31.85
N LEU A 540 6.90 -36.01 32.34
CA LEU A 540 6.83 -35.71 33.76
C LEU A 540 5.42 -35.27 34.12
N ALA A 541 4.94 -35.74 35.27
CA ALA A 541 3.72 -35.22 35.89
C ALA A 541 4.11 -34.13 36.88
N CYS A 542 3.63 -32.92 36.63
CA CYS A 542 3.92 -31.73 37.41
C CYS A 542 2.65 -31.20 38.08
N VAL A 543 2.85 -30.44 39.15
CA VAL A 543 1.80 -29.77 39.90
C VAL A 543 2.27 -28.39 40.34
N HIS A 544 1.53 -27.37 39.95
CA HIS A 544 1.73 -26.00 40.42
C HIS A 544 0.37 -25.31 40.63
N GLN A 545 0.28 -24.45 41.65
CA GLN A 545 -0.95 -23.72 42.00
C GLN A 545 -0.76 -22.19 41.93
N THR A 546 0.48 -21.71 41.95
CA THR A 546 0.80 -20.27 41.86
C THR A 546 1.66 -19.95 40.64
N ALA A 547 1.71 -18.67 40.27
CA ALA A 547 2.51 -18.18 39.15
C ALA A 547 4.02 -18.35 39.43
N GLU A 548 4.44 -18.21 40.68
CA GLU A 548 5.83 -18.42 41.09
C GLU A 548 6.25 -19.89 40.94
N GLN A 549 5.33 -20.83 41.20
CA GLN A 549 5.59 -22.26 40.99
C GLN A 549 5.67 -22.60 39.50
N LEU A 550 4.80 -22.03 38.66
CA LEU A 550 4.88 -22.16 37.20
C LEU A 550 6.22 -21.62 36.66
N GLN A 551 6.66 -20.45 37.14
CA GLN A 551 7.95 -19.90 36.76
C GLN A 551 9.10 -20.81 37.19
N THR A 552 9.05 -21.29 38.44
CA THR A 552 10.06 -22.20 38.98
C THR A 552 10.14 -23.48 38.16
N GLU A 553 9.01 -24.00 37.69
CA GLU A 553 8.93 -25.19 36.84
C GLU A 553 9.64 -24.98 35.51
N LEU A 554 9.20 -23.99 34.73
CA LEU A 554 9.72 -23.73 33.39
C LEU A 554 11.20 -23.41 33.43
N TYR A 555 11.62 -22.56 34.38
CA TYR A 555 13.02 -22.22 34.57
C TYR A 555 13.86 -23.44 34.91
N THR A 556 13.36 -24.32 35.78
CA THR A 556 14.09 -25.52 36.19
C THR A 556 14.33 -26.46 35.01
N VAL A 557 13.35 -26.61 34.11
CA VAL A 557 13.52 -27.43 32.90
C VAL A 557 14.57 -26.84 31.98
N VAL A 558 14.48 -25.54 31.66
CA VAL A 558 15.40 -24.90 30.69
C VAL A 558 16.80 -24.72 31.25
N ASP A 559 16.95 -24.42 32.54
CA ASP A 559 18.25 -24.28 33.22
C ASP A 559 19.04 -25.59 33.24
N GLN A 560 18.34 -26.72 33.27
CA GLN A 560 18.94 -28.06 33.22
C GLN A 560 19.11 -28.59 31.78
N GLY A 561 18.85 -27.74 30.78
CA GLY A 561 19.04 -28.04 29.36
C GLY A 561 17.92 -28.90 28.75
N GLY A 562 16.71 -28.83 29.31
CA GLY A 562 15.51 -29.45 28.75
C GLY A 562 14.65 -28.45 27.99
N THR A 563 13.82 -28.97 27.09
CA THR A 563 12.79 -28.23 26.35
C THR A 563 11.42 -28.77 26.73
N VAL A 564 10.52 -27.89 27.16
CA VAL A 564 9.11 -28.24 27.40
C VAL A 564 8.40 -28.23 26.05
N VAL A 565 8.15 -29.42 25.49
CA VAL A 565 7.57 -29.56 24.15
C VAL A 565 6.08 -29.21 24.16
N ASP A 566 5.34 -29.73 25.14
CA ASP A 566 3.91 -29.49 25.31
C ASP A 566 3.46 -29.71 26.75
N VAL A 567 2.22 -29.29 27.02
CA VAL A 567 1.45 -29.57 28.22
C VAL A 567 0.21 -30.38 27.86
N THR A 568 -0.12 -31.35 28.70
CA THR A 568 -1.27 -32.24 28.52
C THR A 568 -2.07 -32.36 29.82
N VAL A 569 -3.40 -32.28 29.73
CA VAL A 569 -4.33 -32.48 30.86
C VAL A 569 -5.51 -33.36 30.46
N GLU A 570 -6.07 -34.11 31.42
CA GLU A 570 -7.31 -34.86 31.22
C GLU A 570 -8.53 -33.97 31.50
N ASN A 571 -9.44 -33.91 30.53
CA ASN A 571 -10.73 -33.23 30.63
C ASN A 571 -11.87 -34.26 30.60
N ALA A 572 -12.85 -34.12 31.50
CA ALA A 572 -13.95 -35.08 31.63
C ALA A 572 -14.89 -35.15 30.41
N LEU A 573 -14.96 -34.10 29.58
CA LEU A 573 -15.83 -34.03 28.41
C LEU A 573 -15.09 -34.34 27.10
N TYR A 574 -13.84 -33.85 26.97
CA TYR A 574 -13.08 -33.88 25.73
C TYR A 574 -11.94 -34.91 25.72
N GLY A 575 -11.68 -35.59 26.84
CA GLY A 575 -10.54 -36.50 26.97
C GLY A 575 -9.22 -35.73 27.12
N GLU A 576 -8.18 -36.15 26.42
CA GLU A 576 -6.85 -35.54 26.50
C GLU A 576 -6.81 -34.20 25.75
N LEU A 577 -6.52 -33.11 26.47
CA LEU A 577 -6.26 -31.79 25.89
C LEU A 577 -4.76 -31.53 25.89
N ARG A 578 -4.22 -31.14 24.72
CA ARG A 578 -2.79 -30.90 24.51
C ARG A 578 -2.55 -29.49 23.96
N GLY A 579 -1.64 -28.76 24.60
CA GLY A 579 -1.12 -27.49 24.11
C GLY A 579 0.38 -27.59 23.83
N ASN A 580 0.81 -27.27 22.61
CA ASN A 580 2.24 -27.21 22.27
C ASN A 580 2.85 -25.93 22.86
N LEU A 581 4.04 -26.06 23.47
CA LEU A 581 4.73 -24.98 24.18
C LEU A 581 6.09 -24.65 23.54
N ASN A 582 6.92 -25.67 23.29
CA ASN A 582 8.30 -25.52 22.80
C ASN A 582 9.15 -24.50 23.56
N VAL A 583 9.06 -24.48 24.89
CA VAL A 583 9.87 -23.59 25.75
C VAL A 583 11.25 -24.19 25.94
N ALA A 584 12.28 -23.60 25.32
CA ALA A 584 13.64 -24.13 25.30
C ALA A 584 14.68 -23.26 26.02
N SER A 585 14.32 -22.02 26.37
CA SER A 585 15.20 -21.05 27.03
C SER A 585 14.47 -20.25 28.10
N ARG A 586 15.23 -19.52 28.94
CA ARG A 586 14.64 -18.58 29.91
C ARG A 586 13.84 -17.46 29.23
N TYR A 587 14.27 -17.02 28.06
CA TYR A 587 13.53 -16.03 27.28
C TYR A 587 12.14 -16.55 26.87
N ASP A 588 12.07 -17.79 26.37
CA ASP A 588 10.79 -18.42 26.01
C ASP A 588 9.89 -18.62 27.25
N ALA A 589 10.51 -18.95 28.39
CA ALA A 589 9.80 -19.08 29.66
C ALA A 589 9.25 -17.73 30.15
N ASP A 590 10.02 -16.65 30.04
CA ASP A 590 9.59 -15.29 30.41
C ASP A 590 8.43 -14.81 29.55
N GLU A 591 8.48 -15.05 28.24
CA GLU A 591 7.41 -14.67 27.34
C GLU A 591 6.14 -15.50 27.60
N PHE A 592 6.28 -16.81 27.87
CA PHE A 592 5.16 -17.65 28.28
C PHE A 592 4.54 -17.18 29.61
N LEU A 593 5.37 -16.82 30.60
CA LEU A 593 4.90 -16.30 31.89
C LEU A 593 4.18 -14.95 31.75
N ARG A 594 4.66 -14.07 30.87
CA ARG A 594 4.01 -12.80 30.56
C ARG A 594 2.62 -13.03 29.96
N LEU A 595 2.51 -13.90 28.96
CA LEU A 595 1.22 -14.27 28.35
C LEU A 595 0.28 -14.96 29.36
N ALA A 596 0.82 -15.83 30.22
CA ALA A 596 0.06 -16.48 31.28
C ALA A 596 -0.43 -15.49 32.35
N ALA A 597 0.26 -14.39 32.59
CA ALA A 597 -0.19 -13.34 33.51
C ALA A 597 -1.33 -12.49 32.93
N GLU A 598 -1.35 -12.28 31.60
CA GLU A 598 -2.40 -11.54 30.90
C GLU A 598 -3.70 -12.35 30.76
N ALA A 599 -3.61 -13.68 30.63
CA ALA A 599 -4.76 -14.57 30.46
C ALA A 599 -4.67 -15.83 31.34
N PRO A 600 -4.69 -15.68 32.68
CA PRO A 600 -4.36 -16.77 33.61
C PRO A 600 -5.35 -17.94 33.58
N ASP A 601 -6.60 -17.69 33.15
CA ASP A 601 -7.64 -18.72 33.02
C ASP A 601 -7.45 -19.63 31.78
N SER A 602 -6.49 -19.31 30.91
CA SER A 602 -6.16 -20.09 29.71
C SER A 602 -5.16 -21.22 29.98
N LEU A 603 -4.58 -21.29 31.19
CA LEU A 603 -3.63 -22.33 31.55
C LEU A 603 -4.34 -23.68 31.71
N LEU A 604 -3.95 -24.67 30.91
CA LEU A 604 -4.51 -26.02 30.97
C LEU A 604 -4.38 -26.64 32.37
N SER A 605 -3.29 -26.37 33.08
CA SER A 605 -3.07 -26.88 34.44
C SER A 605 -4.13 -26.42 35.45
N ARG A 606 -4.84 -25.30 35.21
CA ARG A 606 -5.95 -24.88 36.09
C ARG A 606 -7.18 -25.77 35.97
N MET A 607 -7.38 -26.42 34.83
CA MET A 607 -8.53 -27.30 34.59
C MET A 607 -8.50 -28.56 35.46
N THR A 608 -7.32 -28.91 35.96
CA THR A 608 -7.03 -30.13 36.73
C THR A 608 -6.46 -29.81 38.12
N GLY A 609 -6.76 -28.63 38.66
CA GLY A 609 -6.32 -28.23 40.02
C GLY A 609 -4.79 -28.12 40.18
N GLY A 610 -4.09 -27.86 39.07
CA GLY A 610 -2.64 -27.70 38.99
C GLY A 610 -1.91 -28.90 38.39
N VAL A 611 -2.54 -30.07 38.26
CA VAL A 611 -1.86 -31.32 37.84
C VAL A 611 -1.84 -31.45 36.33
N HIS A 612 -0.66 -31.61 35.73
CA HIS A 612 -0.51 -31.67 34.27
C HIS A 612 0.71 -32.50 33.88
N LEU A 613 0.76 -32.92 32.63
CA LEU A 613 1.88 -33.69 32.07
C LEU A 613 2.67 -32.83 31.09
N HIS A 614 3.99 -32.93 31.14
CA HIS A 614 4.87 -32.34 30.14
C HIS A 614 5.69 -33.39 29.42
N ARG A 615 5.75 -33.28 28.08
CA ARG A 615 6.82 -33.92 27.31
C ARG A 615 8.07 -33.04 27.37
N ILE A 616 9.13 -33.57 27.97
CA ILE A 616 10.42 -32.89 28.06
C ILE A 616 11.41 -33.54 27.11
N GLN A 617 11.96 -32.76 26.19
CA GLN A 617 13.05 -33.17 25.31
C GLN A 617 14.38 -32.69 25.90
N CYS A 618 15.39 -33.56 25.92
CA CYS A 618 16.72 -33.22 26.44
C CYS A 618 17.81 -34.06 25.78
N SER A 619 19.08 -33.77 26.07
CA SER A 619 20.21 -34.40 25.40
C SER A 619 20.47 -35.88 25.76
N SER A 620 19.94 -36.37 26.88
CA SER A 620 20.12 -37.77 27.33
C SER A 620 19.15 -38.13 28.48
N GLU A 621 18.93 -39.43 28.73
CA GLU A 621 18.14 -39.88 29.89
C GLU A 621 18.72 -39.37 31.21
N ALA A 622 20.04 -39.29 31.35
CA ALA A 622 20.69 -38.72 32.52
C ALA A 622 20.34 -37.23 32.74
N ALA A 623 20.14 -36.47 31.66
CA ALA A 623 19.68 -35.08 31.75
C ALA A 623 18.22 -35.01 32.20
N PHE A 624 17.36 -35.88 31.66
CA PHE A 624 15.98 -36.01 32.11
C PHE A 624 15.87 -36.34 33.60
N ARG A 625 16.67 -37.29 34.11
CA ARG A 625 16.70 -37.65 35.53
C ARG A 625 17.16 -36.51 36.44
N ARG A 626 18.04 -35.61 35.96
CA ARG A 626 18.42 -34.40 36.71
C ARG A 626 17.26 -33.41 36.80
N ILE A 627 16.56 -33.19 35.69
CA ILE A 627 15.36 -32.33 35.65
C ILE A 627 14.29 -32.88 36.61
N GLU A 628 14.02 -34.19 36.54
CA GLU A 628 13.07 -34.88 37.42
C GLU A 628 13.44 -34.70 38.90
N ALA A 629 14.71 -34.91 39.26
CA ALA A 629 15.18 -34.76 40.64
C ALA A 629 15.09 -33.31 41.16
N GLU A 630 15.41 -32.32 40.34
CA GLU A 630 15.36 -30.91 40.71
C GLU A 630 13.91 -30.41 40.85
N LEU A 631 13.01 -30.82 39.95
CA LEU A 631 11.57 -30.54 40.06
C LEU A 631 10.97 -31.21 41.30
N ALA A 632 11.40 -32.43 41.63
CA ALA A 632 10.99 -33.11 42.87
C ALA A 632 11.50 -32.38 44.13
N ALA A 633 12.76 -31.93 44.14
CA ALA A 633 13.34 -31.16 45.25
C ALA A 633 12.62 -29.82 45.50
N ARG A 634 12.06 -29.24 44.43
CA ARG A 634 11.29 -27.98 44.47
C ARG A 634 9.79 -28.18 44.72
N GLY A 635 9.33 -29.41 44.89
CA GLY A 635 7.93 -29.74 45.17
C GLY A 635 6.97 -29.56 43.98
N ILE A 636 7.51 -29.57 42.76
CA ILE A 636 6.74 -29.38 41.51
C ILE A 636 6.35 -30.72 40.90
N LEU A 637 7.11 -31.79 41.15
CA LEU A 637 6.76 -33.12 40.66
C LEU A 637 5.52 -33.65 41.41
N TYR A 638 4.52 -34.13 40.68
CA TYR A 638 3.32 -34.71 41.29
C TYR A 638 3.66 -36.05 41.95
N GLN A 639 3.64 -36.08 43.29
CA GLN A 639 3.82 -37.30 44.07
C GLN A 639 2.46 -37.91 44.39
N LYS A 640 2.27 -39.17 44.00
CA LYS A 640 1.08 -39.95 44.34
C LYS A 640 1.22 -40.37 45.82
N ASN A 641 0.47 -39.72 46.71
CA ASN A 641 0.29 -40.23 48.08
C ASN A 641 -0.48 -41.55 48.09
#